data_AF-A0A7V2XFV7-F1
#
_entry.id   AF-A0A7V2XFV7-F1
#
_cell.length_a   1.000
_cell.length_b   1.000
_cell.length_c   1.000
_cell.angle_alpha   90.00
_cell.angle_beta   90.00
_cell.angle_gamma   90.00
#
_symmetry.space_group_name_H-M   'P 1'
#
loop_
_entity.id
_entity.type
_entity.pdbx_description
1 polymer ?
#
loop_
_entity_poly.entity_id
_entity_poly.type
_entity_poly.pdbx_seq_one_letter_code
_entity_poly.pdbx_strand_id
1 'polypeptide(L)'
;MRAASTSSTPRRTPSVCLRSSSPILLALAVAGCHVPPILGARPPLRVVVMDPLAAPLACKCVEGYAQRDYRKLGEFLSTRLGRRVEVAFAESLAKAPAEPDIVIGKWSVVAFDAAVAKIPIRPVALLTDKTGGTEFRGLFVVGARSPARGIADLKGRTILFGPPETAEKHSAALAALEEHGVPPPKDIPMRPTSSAAAAEVADGQADAAVISSYALALLEGCGTIDKGALRVVGATRPLPFVAAFVAGRVGPADERRIADALLAVRSEAALLAAMESRDGFVPPPAPEAGWPDWRGPRRDAQAPSLPHKLPSARQIAWSQPLAGLSPAGVAATSRHVVVADKSADARSDVFRCFDAPTGAPLWTLAYPAPGEMDFTNAPRAQPLIAGELAYLLGAFGHLWCVRVATGEVVWKRHLADDFGAKRPTWGYAATPLIVGGRLIVNPGAPDASLVALDRFTGREVWRSPGRPAAYASFILATFGGVRQIVGYDAASLGGWEPQTARRLWELLPETEGDYNVPTPVAVGDKLLVATENNGARLYAFGPDGRVRPQPVAANADLSPDTTTPIAADGLVFGCSGALVCLDVASLKTLWRADDQAAYGDHASLFGGSGRVLLVTARGELLLLRANRQRHEVVARLRLCDDAEVWSHPALVGDHLYLRVHNALHCILLGPDERPR
;
A
#
# COMPACT_ATOMS: atom_id res chain seq x y z
N MET A 1 -78.93 42.20 32.85
CA MET A 1 -80.33 42.15 32.36
C MET A 1 -80.46 43.24 31.29
N ARG A 2 -80.91 43.05 30.05
CA ARG A 2 -81.60 41.96 29.33
C ARG A 2 -81.39 42.19 27.83
N ALA A 3 -81.30 41.07 27.10
CA ALA A 3 -81.87 40.75 25.77
C ALA A 3 -81.62 41.66 24.53
N ALA A 4 -81.51 40.94 23.40
CA ALA A 4 -81.23 41.37 22.04
C ALA A 4 -82.42 42.00 21.28
N SER A 5 -82.14 42.74 20.18
CA SER A 5 -82.53 42.42 18.78
C SER A 5 -82.38 43.59 17.78
N THR A 6 -81.85 43.27 16.58
CA THR A 6 -82.14 43.71 15.18
C THR A 6 -82.25 45.17 14.70
N SER A 7 -81.40 45.42 13.67
CA SER A 7 -81.57 46.12 12.37
C SER A 7 -81.44 47.65 12.23
N SER A 8 -80.49 48.07 11.36
CA SER A 8 -80.66 48.95 10.17
C SER A 8 -79.34 49.64 9.76
N THR A 9 -79.12 49.75 8.44
CA THR A 9 -78.10 50.57 7.71
C THR A 9 -78.25 52.09 7.98
N PRO A 10 -77.36 53.05 7.57
CA PRO A 10 -76.31 53.04 6.51
C PRO A 10 -75.01 53.90 6.78
N ARG A 11 -74.14 54.05 5.74
CA ARG A 11 -73.20 55.18 5.41
C ARG A 11 -71.78 55.33 6.04
N ARG A 12 -70.80 55.33 5.11
CA ARG A 12 -69.74 56.34 4.78
C ARG A 12 -68.48 56.61 5.67
N THR A 13 -67.31 56.21 5.11
CA THR A 13 -66.07 57.00 4.82
C THR A 13 -65.19 57.57 5.98
N PRO A 14 -64.03 58.24 5.75
CA PRO A 14 -62.70 57.71 5.33
C PRO A 14 -61.50 58.44 6.03
N SER A 15 -60.24 58.20 5.63
CA SER A 15 -59.14 59.21 5.49
C SER A 15 -57.86 58.47 5.05
N VAL A 16 -57.22 58.64 3.88
CA VAL A 16 -56.86 59.77 2.98
C VAL A 16 -55.68 60.60 3.46
N CYS A 17 -54.54 60.43 2.78
CA CYS A 17 -53.52 61.42 2.36
C CYS A 17 -52.42 60.62 1.61
N LEU A 18 -51.95 60.88 0.39
CA LEU A 18 -52.06 61.98 -0.59
C LEU A 18 -51.96 61.39 -2.02
N ARG A 19 -52.56 62.10 -2.98
CA ARG A 19 -52.46 61.93 -4.46
C ARG A 19 -51.09 62.46 -4.95
N SER A 20 -50.55 62.23 -6.16
CA SER A 20 -51.16 62.01 -7.47
C SER A 20 -50.14 61.58 -8.57
N SER A 21 -50.61 60.72 -9.50
CA SER A 21 -50.42 60.71 -10.98
C SER A 21 -49.01 60.52 -11.61
N SER A 22 -48.68 59.36 -12.22
CA SER A 22 -48.90 58.94 -13.64
C SER A 22 -47.71 59.29 -14.58
N PRO A 23 -47.38 58.50 -15.64
CA PRO A 23 -48.28 57.65 -16.40
C PRO A 23 -47.80 56.20 -16.67
N ILE A 24 -48.80 55.40 -17.06
CA ILE A 24 -48.72 54.06 -17.61
C ILE A 24 -48.16 54.15 -19.03
N LEU A 25 -47.12 53.36 -19.32
CA LEU A 25 -46.74 52.98 -20.68
C LEU A 25 -46.90 51.46 -20.80
N LEU A 26 -47.85 51.07 -21.64
CA LEU A 26 -48.15 49.70 -22.02
C LEU A 26 -47.00 49.18 -22.92
N ALA A 27 -46.25 48.19 -22.48
CA ALA A 27 -45.28 47.48 -23.31
C ALA A 27 -45.41 45.97 -23.08
N LEU A 28 -45.43 45.24 -24.21
CA LEU A 28 -45.82 43.84 -24.34
C LEU A 28 -45.04 42.89 -23.42
N ALA A 29 -45.77 41.97 -22.79
CA ALA A 29 -45.22 40.81 -22.12
C ALA A 29 -44.60 39.86 -23.16
N VAL A 30 -43.26 39.82 -23.21
CA VAL A 30 -42.51 38.68 -23.73
C VAL A 30 -42.24 37.77 -22.54
N ALA A 31 -42.74 36.55 -22.61
CA ALA A 31 -42.50 35.51 -21.61
C ALA A 31 -40.99 35.25 -21.47
N GLY A 32 -40.40 35.82 -20.43
CA GLY A 32 -39.03 35.53 -20.03
C GLY A 32 -38.96 34.10 -19.51
N CYS A 33 -38.38 33.21 -20.32
CA CYS A 33 -37.93 31.91 -19.86
C CYS A 33 -37.03 32.11 -18.63
N HIS A 34 -37.51 31.70 -17.46
CA HIS A 34 -36.68 31.56 -16.26
C HIS A 34 -35.62 30.51 -16.56
N VAL A 35 -34.41 30.96 -16.87
CA VAL A 35 -33.22 30.12 -16.82
C VAL A 35 -33.00 29.80 -15.33
N PRO A 36 -33.11 28.52 -14.91
CA PRO A 36 -32.81 28.16 -13.53
C PRO A 36 -31.33 28.47 -13.25
N PRO A 37 -30.96 28.81 -12.00
CA PRO A 37 -29.58 29.10 -11.65
C PRO A 37 -28.69 27.90 -12.00
N ILE A 38 -27.64 28.15 -12.77
CA ILE A 38 -26.63 27.15 -13.12
C ILE A 38 -26.04 26.64 -11.80
N LEU A 39 -26.28 25.35 -11.50
CA LEU A 39 -25.59 24.63 -10.43
C LEU A 39 -24.07 24.85 -10.59
N GLY A 40 -23.43 25.31 -9.53
CA GLY A 40 -22.04 25.78 -9.53
C GLY A 40 -21.05 24.88 -10.27
N ALA A 41 -20.33 25.47 -11.23
CA ALA A 41 -19.29 24.78 -11.97
C ALA A 41 -18.20 24.24 -11.03
N ARG A 42 -17.88 22.94 -11.14
CA ARG A 42 -16.80 22.33 -10.35
C ARG A 42 -15.47 23.05 -10.65
N PRO A 43 -14.60 23.29 -9.64
CA PRO A 43 -13.31 23.95 -9.86
C PRO A 43 -12.45 23.15 -10.85
N PRO A 44 -11.56 23.77 -11.64
CA PRO A 44 -10.75 23.05 -12.62
C PRO A 44 -9.87 21.98 -11.95
N LEU A 45 -9.60 20.89 -12.67
CA LEU A 45 -8.55 19.92 -12.29
C LEU A 45 -7.20 20.47 -12.73
N ARG A 46 -6.22 20.43 -11.83
CA ARG A 46 -4.86 20.88 -12.12
C ARG A 46 -3.95 19.70 -12.39
N VAL A 47 -3.38 19.66 -13.59
CA VAL A 47 -2.34 18.70 -14.01
C VAL A 47 -1.00 19.41 -13.94
N VAL A 48 -0.09 18.93 -13.11
CA VAL A 48 1.31 19.36 -13.12
C VAL A 48 2.13 18.33 -13.88
N VAL A 49 2.76 18.76 -14.96
CA VAL A 49 3.63 17.94 -15.81
C VAL A 49 5.08 18.14 -15.39
N MET A 50 5.75 17.03 -15.10
CA MET A 50 7.15 16.90 -14.70
C MET A 50 7.85 15.82 -15.57
N ASP A 51 7.37 15.61 -16.79
CA ASP A 51 8.01 14.71 -17.74
C ASP A 51 9.19 15.44 -18.42
N PRO A 52 10.43 14.92 -18.32
CA PRO A 52 11.58 15.51 -19.01
C PRO A 52 11.47 15.53 -20.54
N LEU A 53 10.54 14.75 -21.12
CA LEU A 53 10.24 14.74 -22.56
C LEU A 53 9.04 15.64 -22.92
N ALA A 54 8.47 16.40 -21.98
CA ALA A 54 7.43 17.37 -22.30
C ALA A 54 8.01 18.55 -23.09
N ALA A 55 7.34 18.99 -24.15
CA ALA A 55 7.84 20.08 -25.02
C ALA A 55 8.36 21.33 -24.27
N PRO A 56 7.68 21.84 -23.21
CA PRO A 56 8.14 23.03 -22.48
C PRO A 56 9.28 22.78 -21.48
N LEU A 57 9.54 21.52 -21.12
CA LEU A 57 10.56 21.14 -20.14
C LEU A 57 11.79 20.50 -20.80
N ALA A 58 11.63 20.04 -22.03
CA ALA A 58 12.68 19.44 -22.81
C ALA A 58 13.77 20.49 -23.10
N CYS A 59 15.03 20.05 -23.12
CA CYS A 59 16.14 20.93 -23.44
C CYS A 59 15.96 21.53 -24.85
N LYS A 60 16.41 22.78 -25.09
CA LYS A 60 16.40 23.41 -26.42
C LYS A 60 17.04 22.52 -27.50
N CYS A 61 18.02 21.72 -27.09
CA CYS A 61 18.71 20.78 -27.96
C CYS A 61 17.77 19.73 -28.59
N VAL A 62 16.61 19.43 -28.01
CA VAL A 62 15.63 18.46 -28.54
C VAL A 62 14.39 19.14 -29.12
N GLU A 63 14.48 20.41 -29.51
CA GLU A 63 13.41 21.13 -30.20
C GLU A 63 13.01 20.39 -31.48
N GLY A 64 11.74 19.97 -31.56
CA GLY A 64 11.21 19.18 -32.68
C GLY A 64 11.46 17.66 -32.63
N TYR A 65 12.09 17.13 -31.57
CA TYR A 65 12.36 15.69 -31.42
C TYR A 65 11.95 15.18 -30.03
N ALA A 66 11.11 14.14 -29.96
CA ALA A 66 10.65 13.50 -28.72
C ALA A 66 9.96 14.46 -27.71
N GLN A 67 9.09 15.35 -28.20
CA GLN A 67 8.38 16.33 -27.38
C GLN A 67 6.89 15.98 -27.21
N ARG A 68 6.53 15.53 -26.01
CA ARG A 68 5.15 15.20 -25.66
C ARG A 68 4.34 16.47 -25.42
N ASP A 69 3.19 16.60 -26.09
CA ASP A 69 2.31 17.76 -25.98
C ASP A 69 1.16 17.54 -24.99
N TYR A 70 1.47 17.76 -23.71
CA TYR A 70 0.50 17.58 -22.63
C TYR A 70 -0.67 18.56 -22.65
N ARG A 71 -0.63 19.62 -23.48
CA ARG A 71 -1.79 20.54 -23.61
C ARG A 71 -2.94 19.84 -24.32
N LYS A 72 -2.65 19.06 -25.39
CA LYS A 72 -3.64 18.20 -26.06
C LYS A 72 -4.24 17.14 -25.13
N LEU A 73 -3.42 16.58 -24.23
CA LEU A 73 -3.92 15.69 -23.19
C LEU A 73 -4.90 16.42 -22.25
N GLY A 74 -4.58 17.64 -21.83
CA GLY A 74 -5.47 18.47 -21.00
C GLY A 74 -6.81 18.77 -21.67
N GLU A 75 -6.82 19.07 -22.97
CA GLU A 75 -8.04 19.30 -23.76
C GLU A 75 -8.90 18.02 -23.83
N PHE A 76 -8.27 16.88 -24.11
CA PHE A 76 -8.92 15.58 -24.13
C PHE A 76 -9.54 15.23 -22.78
N LEU A 77 -8.77 15.36 -21.69
CA LEU A 77 -9.26 15.10 -20.33
C LEU A 77 -10.38 16.06 -19.94
N SER A 78 -10.31 17.34 -20.35
CA SER A 78 -11.38 18.33 -20.09
C SER A 78 -12.71 17.87 -20.68
N THR A 79 -12.66 17.42 -21.92
CA THR A 79 -13.83 16.92 -22.66
C THR A 79 -14.35 15.63 -22.02
N ARG A 80 -13.46 14.66 -21.78
CA ARG A 80 -13.82 13.33 -21.29
C ARG A 80 -14.39 13.34 -19.87
N LEU A 81 -13.88 14.23 -19.01
CA LEU A 81 -14.30 14.34 -17.62
C LEU A 81 -15.49 15.32 -17.43
N GLY A 82 -15.86 16.08 -18.46
CA GLY A 82 -16.84 17.16 -18.34
C GLY A 82 -16.43 18.22 -17.30
N ARG A 83 -15.12 18.42 -17.11
CA ARG A 83 -14.53 19.30 -16.09
C ARG A 83 -13.26 19.92 -16.64
N ARG A 84 -13.15 21.25 -16.62
CA ARG A 84 -11.98 21.98 -17.12
C ARG A 84 -10.68 21.44 -16.49
N VAL A 85 -9.68 21.17 -17.31
CA VAL A 85 -8.34 20.74 -16.90
C VAL A 85 -7.34 21.85 -17.24
N GLU A 86 -6.57 22.27 -16.24
CA GLU A 86 -5.49 23.24 -16.36
C GLU A 86 -4.15 22.50 -16.31
N VAL A 87 -3.35 22.62 -17.37
CA VAL A 87 -2.02 21.98 -17.46
C VAL A 87 -0.94 23.01 -17.15
N ALA A 88 -0.13 22.71 -16.14
CA ALA A 88 1.07 23.45 -15.77
C ALA A 88 2.31 22.57 -15.94
N PHE A 89 3.46 23.19 -16.17
CA PHE A 89 4.75 22.50 -16.31
C PHE A 89 5.67 22.98 -15.19
N ALA A 90 6.36 22.04 -14.54
CA ALA A 90 7.32 22.35 -13.49
C ALA A 90 8.45 21.33 -13.48
N GLU A 91 9.67 21.77 -13.15
CA GLU A 91 10.82 20.87 -12.97
C GLU A 91 10.73 20.08 -11.67
N SER A 92 10.01 20.60 -10.67
CA SER A 92 9.79 19.98 -9.36
C SER A 92 8.43 20.35 -8.81
N LEU A 93 7.87 19.54 -7.90
CA LEU A 93 6.60 19.88 -7.24
C LEU A 93 6.70 21.15 -6.39
N ALA A 94 7.88 21.43 -5.82
CA ALA A 94 8.12 22.66 -5.05
C ALA A 94 8.01 23.92 -5.92
N LYS A 95 8.28 23.80 -7.23
CA LYS A 95 8.16 24.88 -8.22
C LYS A 95 6.80 24.89 -8.93
N ALA A 96 5.88 24.00 -8.58
CA ALA A 96 4.56 23.96 -9.20
C ALA A 96 3.78 25.25 -8.88
N PRO A 97 3.08 25.86 -9.86
CA PRO A 97 2.39 27.14 -9.66
C PRO A 97 1.21 27.03 -8.69
N ALA A 98 0.72 25.82 -8.45
CA ALA A 98 -0.30 25.52 -7.46
C ALA A 98 -0.24 24.03 -7.10
N GLU A 99 -0.90 23.68 -6.00
CA GLU A 99 -1.04 22.29 -5.59
C GLU A 99 -1.81 21.46 -6.64
N PRO A 100 -1.27 20.31 -7.09
CA PRO A 100 -1.82 19.50 -8.18
C PRO A 100 -3.00 18.61 -7.73
N ASP A 101 -3.90 18.31 -8.67
CA ASP A 101 -4.82 17.16 -8.57
C ASP A 101 -4.22 15.92 -9.22
N ILE A 102 -3.52 16.13 -10.33
CA ILE A 102 -2.85 15.11 -11.13
C ILE A 102 -1.40 15.55 -11.31
N VAL A 103 -0.46 14.63 -11.14
CA VAL A 103 0.95 14.83 -11.48
C VAL A 103 1.32 13.84 -12.56
N ILE A 104 1.86 14.29 -13.69
CA ILE A 104 2.36 13.39 -14.74
C ILE A 104 3.84 13.64 -14.92
N GLY A 105 4.67 12.64 -14.65
CA GLY A 105 6.10 12.82 -14.78
C GLY A 105 6.89 11.55 -14.51
N LYS A 106 8.20 11.72 -14.45
CA LYS A 106 9.11 10.63 -14.16
C LYS A 106 8.85 10.07 -12.76
N TRP A 107 8.57 8.77 -12.66
CA TRP A 107 8.11 8.11 -11.44
C TRP A 107 8.97 8.43 -10.22
N SER A 108 10.29 8.25 -10.33
CA SER A 108 11.21 8.43 -9.20
C SER A 108 11.23 9.88 -8.70
N VAL A 109 11.19 10.85 -9.63
CA VAL A 109 11.25 12.28 -9.31
C VAL A 109 9.96 12.71 -8.66
N VAL A 110 8.81 12.33 -9.24
CA VAL A 110 7.49 12.63 -8.65
C VAL A 110 7.36 12.01 -7.26
N ALA A 111 7.78 10.75 -7.08
CA ALA A 111 7.74 10.08 -5.78
C ALA A 111 8.63 10.75 -4.73
N PHE A 112 9.84 11.16 -5.11
CA PHE A 112 10.76 11.87 -4.24
C PHE A 112 10.21 13.24 -3.84
N ASP A 113 9.83 14.05 -4.82
CA ASP A 113 9.31 15.40 -4.61
C ASP A 113 8.03 15.40 -3.77
N ALA A 114 7.13 14.45 -4.02
CA ALA A 114 5.88 14.33 -3.28
C ALA A 114 6.14 13.95 -1.81
N ALA A 115 7.14 13.10 -1.54
CA ALA A 115 7.56 12.78 -0.18
C ALA A 115 8.14 14.01 0.53
N VAL A 116 8.99 14.80 -0.15
CA VAL A 116 9.56 16.05 0.38
C VAL A 116 8.47 17.08 0.66
N ALA A 117 7.55 17.28 -0.29
CA ALA A 117 6.43 18.20 -0.18
C ALA A 117 5.29 17.69 0.73
N LYS A 118 5.38 16.45 1.23
CA LYS A 118 4.36 15.75 2.01
C LYS A 118 2.99 15.69 1.32
N ILE A 119 2.97 15.62 0.00
CA ILE A 119 1.77 15.47 -0.82
C ILE A 119 1.54 13.97 -1.03
N PRO A 120 0.46 13.37 -0.49
CA PRO A 120 0.15 11.98 -0.79
C PRO A 120 -0.19 11.84 -2.27
N ILE A 121 0.40 10.88 -2.95
CA ILE A 121 0.14 10.59 -4.36
C ILE A 121 -0.10 9.11 -4.58
N ARG A 122 -0.94 8.76 -5.55
CA ARG A 122 -1.25 7.39 -5.94
C ARG A 122 -1.08 7.23 -7.46
N PRO A 123 -0.29 6.27 -7.96
CA PRO A 123 -0.16 6.03 -9.39
C PRO A 123 -1.48 5.48 -9.94
N VAL A 124 -1.95 6.05 -11.06
CA VAL A 124 -3.20 5.64 -11.72
C VAL A 124 -2.99 5.15 -13.15
N ALA A 125 -1.87 5.49 -13.80
CA ALA A 125 -1.50 4.99 -15.12
C ALA A 125 0.00 5.17 -15.41
N LEU A 126 0.54 4.36 -16.32
CA LEU A 126 1.87 4.51 -16.92
C LEU A 126 1.74 4.92 -18.38
N LEU A 127 2.58 5.84 -18.84
CA LEU A 127 2.64 6.24 -20.24
C LEU A 127 3.61 5.33 -21.01
N THR A 128 3.12 4.71 -22.08
CA THR A 128 3.96 3.87 -22.96
C THR A 128 4.83 4.71 -23.89
N ASP A 129 6.00 4.19 -24.26
CA ASP A 129 6.82 4.70 -25.36
C ASP A 129 6.28 4.24 -26.73
N LYS A 130 6.98 4.58 -27.81
CA LYS A 130 6.62 4.19 -29.19
C LYS A 130 6.66 2.69 -29.46
N THR A 131 7.31 1.91 -28.59
CA THR A 131 7.38 0.46 -28.66
C THR A 131 6.36 -0.23 -27.75
N GLY A 132 5.66 0.53 -26.90
CA GLY A 132 4.74 0.02 -25.88
C GLY A 132 5.37 -0.24 -24.52
N GLY A 133 6.68 0.02 -24.36
CA GLY A 133 7.37 -0.12 -23.09
C GLY A 133 7.01 1.01 -22.12
N THR A 134 7.04 0.73 -20.82
CA THR A 134 6.80 1.74 -19.76
C THR A 134 8.03 1.95 -18.88
N GLU A 135 9.15 1.32 -19.24
CA GLU A 135 10.35 1.25 -18.43
C GLU A 135 11.52 1.97 -19.09
N PHE A 136 12.48 2.39 -18.28
CA PHE A 136 13.74 2.97 -18.73
C PHE A 136 14.89 2.58 -17.79
N ARG A 137 16.13 2.92 -18.16
CA ARG A 137 17.34 2.52 -17.43
C ARG A 137 18.30 3.69 -17.26
N GLY A 138 19.20 3.58 -16.29
CA GLY A 138 20.46 4.34 -16.28
C GLY A 138 21.49 3.59 -17.13
N LEU A 139 22.16 4.28 -18.03
CA LEU A 139 23.24 3.76 -18.86
C LEU A 139 24.57 4.20 -18.28
N PHE A 140 25.45 3.24 -18.01
CA PHE A 140 26.85 3.51 -17.72
C PHE A 140 27.54 3.79 -19.06
N VAL A 141 27.93 5.05 -19.25
CA VAL A 141 28.64 5.50 -20.45
C VAL A 141 30.08 5.83 -20.13
N VAL A 142 30.97 5.51 -21.06
CA VAL A 142 32.41 5.83 -21.03
C VAL A 142 32.79 6.52 -22.34
N GLY A 143 33.91 7.22 -22.37
CA GLY A 143 34.44 7.78 -23.62
C GLY A 143 34.75 6.70 -24.65
N ALA A 144 34.64 7.03 -25.95
CA ALA A 144 34.78 6.09 -27.07
C ALA A 144 36.06 5.25 -27.02
N ARG A 145 37.17 5.85 -26.56
CA ARG A 145 38.50 5.22 -26.46
C ARG A 145 38.76 4.53 -25.11
N SER A 146 37.80 4.54 -24.18
CA SER A 146 37.95 3.90 -22.88
C SER A 146 38.14 2.38 -23.04
N PRO A 147 39.07 1.76 -22.29
CA PRO A 147 39.28 0.31 -22.34
C PRO A 147 38.18 -0.49 -21.61
N ALA A 148 37.32 0.17 -20.82
CA ALA A 148 36.28 -0.49 -20.04
C ALA A 148 35.25 -1.19 -20.95
N ARG A 149 35.01 -2.49 -20.75
CA ARG A 149 34.04 -3.28 -21.54
C ARG A 149 32.76 -3.55 -20.77
N GLY A 150 32.81 -3.52 -19.44
CA GLY A 150 31.66 -3.72 -18.56
C GLY A 150 31.65 -2.80 -17.34
N ILE A 151 30.59 -2.87 -16.54
CA ILE A 151 30.47 -2.14 -15.26
C ILE A 151 31.62 -2.51 -14.31
N ALA A 152 32.03 -3.78 -14.26
CA ALA A 152 33.13 -4.26 -13.41
C ALA A 152 34.46 -3.53 -13.67
N ASP A 153 34.70 -3.04 -14.89
CA ASP A 153 35.91 -2.31 -15.28
C ASP A 153 35.93 -0.86 -14.79
N LEU A 154 34.85 -0.40 -14.14
CA LEU A 154 34.72 0.92 -13.55
C LEU A 154 35.27 0.97 -12.10
N LYS A 155 35.78 -0.15 -11.58
CA LYS A 155 36.40 -0.19 -10.26
C LYS A 155 37.58 0.78 -10.17
N GLY A 156 37.50 1.69 -9.21
CA GLY A 156 38.52 2.71 -8.97
C GLY A 156 38.53 3.88 -9.96
N ARG A 157 37.52 3.97 -10.84
CA ARG A 157 37.36 5.06 -11.80
C ARG A 157 36.44 6.17 -11.28
N THR A 158 36.56 7.36 -11.85
CA THR A 158 35.64 8.48 -11.54
C THR A 158 34.32 8.30 -12.29
N ILE A 159 33.23 8.08 -11.56
CA ILE A 159 31.89 7.88 -12.13
C ILE A 159 31.00 9.06 -11.73
N LEU A 160 30.47 9.79 -12.71
CA LEU A 160 29.50 10.87 -12.48
C LEU A 160 28.09 10.31 -12.35
N PHE A 161 27.37 10.69 -11.30
CA PHE A 161 25.99 10.26 -11.02
C PHE A 161 24.98 11.38 -11.24
N GLY A 162 23.70 11.02 -11.27
CA GLY A 162 22.60 11.99 -11.20
C GLY A 162 22.23 12.35 -9.77
N PRO A 163 21.34 13.33 -9.58
CA PRO A 163 20.80 13.68 -8.28
C PRO A 163 19.99 12.53 -7.65
N PRO A 164 19.83 12.48 -6.31
CA PRO A 164 19.16 11.37 -5.60
C PRO A 164 17.73 11.08 -6.05
N GLU A 165 16.98 12.08 -6.50
CA GLU A 165 15.62 11.97 -7.03
C GLU A 165 15.54 11.23 -8.38
N THR A 166 16.66 11.11 -9.08
CA THR A 166 16.80 10.37 -10.34
C THR A 166 17.32 8.95 -10.08
N ALA A 167 16.41 8.06 -9.67
CA ALA A 167 16.77 6.71 -9.19
C ALA A 167 17.66 5.92 -10.17
N GLU A 168 17.41 6.01 -11.47
CA GLU A 168 18.20 5.31 -12.50
C GLU A 168 19.65 5.80 -12.59
N LYS A 169 19.90 7.07 -12.26
CA LYS A 169 21.25 7.67 -12.29
C LYS A 169 21.91 7.71 -10.91
N HIS A 170 21.21 7.30 -9.85
CA HIS A 170 21.69 7.38 -8.48
C HIS A 170 21.54 6.04 -7.76
N SER A 171 20.39 5.77 -7.12
CA SER A 171 20.24 4.57 -6.28
C SER A 171 20.32 3.25 -7.07
N ALA A 172 19.69 3.14 -8.24
CA ALA A 172 19.79 1.96 -9.08
C ALA A 172 21.16 1.81 -9.75
N ALA A 173 21.87 2.92 -9.94
CA ALA A 173 23.25 2.90 -10.42
C ALA A 173 24.20 2.36 -9.36
N LEU A 174 24.08 2.82 -8.11
CA LEU A 174 24.85 2.29 -6.98
C LEU A 174 24.61 0.79 -6.79
N ALA A 175 23.35 0.35 -6.88
CA ALA A 175 23.00 -1.07 -6.83
C ALA A 175 23.64 -1.87 -7.99
N ALA A 176 23.62 -1.33 -9.22
CA ALA A 176 24.24 -1.99 -10.37
C ALA A 176 25.77 -2.10 -10.24
N LEU A 177 26.44 -1.12 -9.61
CA LEU A 177 27.87 -1.21 -9.31
C LEU A 177 28.15 -2.36 -8.33
N GLU A 178 27.38 -2.43 -7.26
CA GLU A 178 27.51 -3.48 -6.23
C GLU A 178 27.28 -4.88 -6.81
N GLU A 179 26.24 -5.05 -7.63
CA GLU A 179 25.94 -6.30 -8.35
C GLU A 179 27.09 -6.77 -9.25
N HIS A 180 27.95 -5.85 -9.72
CA HIS A 180 29.11 -6.14 -10.55
C HIS A 180 30.44 -6.11 -9.78
N GLY A 181 30.41 -6.14 -8.44
CA GLY A 181 31.61 -6.18 -7.60
C GLY A 181 32.40 -4.87 -7.57
N VAL A 182 31.77 -3.76 -7.97
CA VAL A 182 32.35 -2.42 -7.87
C VAL A 182 31.84 -1.76 -6.58
N PRO A 183 32.70 -1.51 -5.58
CA PRO A 183 32.25 -0.87 -4.35
C PRO A 183 31.73 0.54 -4.66
N PRO A 184 30.68 1.02 -3.97
CA PRO A 184 30.19 2.37 -4.15
C PRO A 184 31.30 3.38 -3.81
N PRO A 185 31.48 4.44 -4.62
CA PRO A 185 32.54 5.41 -4.38
C PRO A 185 32.27 6.18 -3.08
N LYS A 186 33.33 6.50 -2.33
CA LYS A 186 33.23 7.27 -1.07
C LYS A 186 32.58 8.63 -1.30
N ASP A 187 32.96 9.29 -2.38
CA ASP A 187 32.37 10.52 -2.88
C ASP A 187 31.56 10.21 -4.14
N ILE A 188 30.32 10.69 -4.20
CA ILE A 188 29.41 10.48 -5.34
C ILE A 188 29.32 11.81 -6.10
N PRO A 189 30.21 12.08 -7.07
CA PRO A 189 30.17 13.33 -7.81
C PRO A 189 28.90 13.36 -8.67
N MET A 190 28.04 14.35 -8.43
CA MET A 190 26.74 14.46 -9.10
C MET A 190 26.75 15.55 -10.16
N ARG A 191 25.94 15.34 -11.19
CA ARG A 191 25.57 16.37 -12.17
C ARG A 191 24.05 16.46 -12.29
N PRO A 192 23.51 17.68 -12.38
CA PRO A 192 22.06 17.88 -12.42
C PRO A 192 21.42 17.24 -13.66
N THR A 193 22.11 17.23 -14.79
CA THR A 193 21.58 16.76 -16.07
C THR A 193 22.42 15.66 -16.70
N SER A 194 21.77 14.82 -17.52
CA SER A 194 22.47 13.82 -18.33
C SER A 194 23.41 14.47 -19.35
N SER A 195 23.08 15.66 -19.86
CA SER A 195 23.94 16.42 -20.79
C SER A 195 25.26 16.84 -20.14
N ALA A 196 25.22 17.37 -18.92
CA ALA A 196 26.43 17.80 -18.21
C ALA A 196 27.35 16.60 -17.91
N ALA A 197 26.78 15.49 -17.44
CA ALA A 197 27.56 14.29 -17.17
C ALA A 197 28.15 13.67 -18.45
N ALA A 198 27.38 13.64 -19.54
CA ALA A 198 27.83 13.12 -20.83
C ALA A 198 28.96 13.96 -21.44
N ALA A 199 28.86 15.29 -21.37
CA ALA A 199 29.87 16.21 -21.88
C ALA A 199 31.22 16.02 -21.18
N GLU A 200 31.22 15.92 -19.85
CA GLU A 200 32.47 15.72 -19.10
C GLU A 200 33.15 14.38 -19.43
N VAL A 201 32.39 13.33 -19.70
CA VAL A 201 32.97 12.04 -20.13
C VAL A 201 33.49 12.12 -21.57
N ALA A 202 32.76 12.79 -22.47
CA ALA A 202 33.19 12.98 -23.85
C ALA A 202 34.48 13.82 -23.95
N ASP A 203 34.61 14.83 -23.08
CA ASP A 203 35.79 15.70 -22.97
C ASP A 203 36.94 15.06 -22.17
N GLY A 204 36.76 13.84 -21.64
CA GLY A 204 37.76 13.11 -20.87
C GLY A 204 38.02 13.65 -19.46
N GLN A 205 37.10 14.46 -18.91
CA GLN A 205 37.16 15.00 -17.55
C GLN A 205 36.71 13.99 -16.49
N ALA A 206 35.93 12.97 -16.89
CA ALA A 206 35.57 11.83 -16.06
C ALA A 206 35.68 10.52 -16.85
N ASP A 207 35.95 9.42 -16.16
CA ASP A 207 36.07 8.09 -16.79
C ASP A 207 34.73 7.56 -17.28
N ALA A 208 33.67 7.81 -16.50
CA ALA A 208 32.34 7.30 -16.76
C ALA A 208 31.25 8.22 -16.20
N ALA A 209 30.04 8.06 -16.71
CA ALA A 209 28.84 8.71 -16.17
C ALA A 209 27.65 7.75 -16.23
N VAL A 210 26.65 8.03 -15.41
CA VAL A 210 25.34 7.39 -15.51
C VAL A 210 24.33 8.38 -16.06
N ILE A 211 23.82 8.09 -17.26
CA ILE A 211 22.83 8.93 -17.94
C ILE A 211 21.53 8.16 -18.16
N SER A 212 20.39 8.85 -18.21
CA SER A 212 19.11 8.19 -18.52
C SER A 212 19.12 7.61 -19.94
N SER A 213 18.51 6.45 -20.16
CA SER A 213 18.57 5.73 -21.44
C SER A 213 17.98 6.49 -22.62
N TYR A 214 17.02 7.38 -22.38
CA TYR A 214 16.49 8.27 -23.42
C TYR A 214 17.51 9.37 -23.82
N ALA A 215 18.49 9.69 -22.97
CA ALA A 215 19.34 10.86 -23.17
C ALA A 215 20.41 10.65 -24.24
N LEU A 216 20.99 9.45 -24.38
CA LEU A 216 22.14 9.24 -25.26
C LEU A 216 21.81 9.60 -26.72
N ALA A 217 20.75 9.01 -27.28
CA ALA A 217 20.34 9.28 -28.66
C ALA A 217 19.93 10.75 -28.87
N LEU A 218 19.32 11.37 -27.85
CA LEU A 218 18.93 12.78 -27.91
C LEU A 218 20.17 13.69 -27.94
N LEU A 219 21.19 13.40 -27.14
CA LEU A 219 22.41 14.21 -27.06
C LEU A 219 23.25 14.13 -28.33
N GLU A 220 23.33 12.96 -28.96
CA GLU A 220 23.95 12.80 -30.28
C GLU A 220 23.15 13.50 -31.38
N GLY A 221 21.82 13.33 -31.38
CA GLY A 221 20.94 13.92 -32.41
C GLY A 221 20.95 15.45 -32.43
N CYS A 222 21.21 16.09 -31.30
CA CYS A 222 21.28 17.54 -31.18
C CYS A 222 22.70 18.13 -31.26
N GLY A 223 23.72 17.29 -31.40
CA GLY A 223 25.12 17.72 -31.47
C GLY A 223 25.69 18.24 -30.14
N THR A 224 25.03 17.98 -29.00
CA THR A 224 25.65 18.26 -27.68
C THR A 224 26.86 17.36 -27.46
N ILE A 225 26.83 16.15 -28.02
CA ILE A 225 27.91 15.18 -28.01
C ILE A 225 28.08 14.65 -29.44
N ASP A 226 29.32 14.53 -29.91
CA ASP A 226 29.60 13.92 -31.20
C ASP A 226 29.10 12.47 -31.24
N LYS A 227 28.49 12.07 -32.36
CA LYS A 227 27.99 10.70 -32.54
C LYS A 227 29.13 9.69 -32.34
N GLY A 228 28.94 8.75 -31.41
CA GLY A 228 29.93 7.74 -31.06
C GLY A 228 31.05 8.21 -30.13
N ALA A 229 31.01 9.45 -29.61
CA ALA A 229 31.96 9.91 -28.59
C ALA A 229 31.82 9.18 -27.25
N LEU A 230 30.65 8.60 -26.99
CA LEU A 230 30.36 7.79 -25.81
C LEU A 230 30.00 6.36 -26.21
N ARG A 231 30.36 5.42 -25.35
CA ARG A 231 29.99 4.00 -25.47
C ARG A 231 29.33 3.53 -24.19
N VAL A 232 28.27 2.75 -24.32
CA VAL A 232 27.59 2.10 -23.18
C VAL A 232 28.37 0.86 -22.77
N VAL A 233 28.70 0.73 -21.47
CA VAL A 233 29.37 -0.44 -20.87
C VAL A 233 28.46 -1.22 -19.92
N GLY A 234 27.25 -0.73 -19.69
CA GLY A 234 26.26 -1.44 -18.89
C GLY A 234 25.02 -0.58 -18.64
N ALA A 235 24.04 -1.16 -17.98
CA ALA A 235 22.81 -0.48 -17.63
C ALA A 235 22.31 -0.94 -16.27
N THR A 236 21.52 -0.10 -15.61
CA THR A 236 20.76 -0.50 -14.43
C THR A 236 19.65 -1.49 -14.81
N ARG A 237 19.05 -2.13 -13.79
CA ARG A 237 17.73 -2.76 -13.92
C ARG A 237 16.69 -1.77 -14.47
N PRO A 238 15.65 -2.24 -15.17
CA PRO A 238 14.60 -1.38 -15.67
C PRO A 238 13.80 -0.79 -14.50
N LEU A 239 13.30 0.44 -14.69
CA LEU A 239 12.48 1.17 -13.73
C LEU A 239 11.27 1.76 -14.46
N PRO A 240 10.10 1.92 -13.80
CA PRO A 240 8.99 2.66 -14.38
C PRO A 240 9.43 4.08 -14.78
N PHE A 241 9.09 4.49 -16.00
CA PHE A 241 9.50 5.78 -16.53
C PHE A 241 8.49 6.88 -16.20
N VAL A 242 7.51 7.13 -17.08
CA VAL A 242 6.53 8.21 -16.90
C VAL A 242 5.21 7.64 -16.42
N ALA A 243 4.70 8.20 -15.31
CA ALA A 243 3.44 7.84 -14.70
C ALA A 243 2.54 9.06 -14.51
N ALA A 244 1.24 8.81 -14.54
CA ALA A 244 0.22 9.71 -14.02
C ALA A 244 -0.12 9.29 -12.58
N PHE A 245 -0.13 10.27 -11.68
CA PHE A 245 -0.46 10.14 -10.27
C PHE A 245 -1.63 11.05 -9.93
N VAL A 246 -2.46 10.62 -8.99
CA VAL A 246 -3.54 11.41 -8.40
C VAL A 246 -3.16 11.81 -6.98
N ALA A 247 -3.33 13.09 -6.65
CA ALA A 247 -3.04 13.63 -5.33
C ALA A 247 -4.09 13.19 -4.29
N GLY A 248 -3.69 13.10 -3.01
CA GLY A 248 -4.50 12.55 -1.92
C GLY A 248 -5.82 13.29 -1.67
N ARG A 249 -5.90 14.56 -2.08
CA ARG A 249 -7.11 15.40 -1.99
C ARG A 249 -8.21 15.00 -2.98
N VAL A 250 -7.86 14.25 -4.03
CA VAL A 250 -8.82 13.77 -5.02
C VAL A 250 -9.53 12.54 -4.47
N GLY A 251 -10.87 12.59 -4.42
CA GLY A 251 -11.69 11.52 -3.89
C GLY A 251 -11.71 10.27 -4.79
N PRO A 252 -12.03 9.07 -4.26
CA PRO A 252 -11.94 7.80 -5.00
C PRO A 252 -12.78 7.74 -6.29
N ALA A 253 -13.92 8.44 -6.33
CA ALA A 253 -14.77 8.50 -7.52
C ALA A 253 -14.18 9.37 -8.64
N ASP A 254 -13.48 10.46 -8.29
CA ASP A 254 -12.76 11.28 -9.26
C ASP A 254 -11.49 10.57 -9.73
N GLU A 255 -10.78 9.89 -8.83
CA GLU A 255 -9.61 9.08 -9.17
C GLU A 255 -9.93 8.01 -10.23
N ARG A 256 -11.02 7.24 -10.05
CA ARG A 256 -11.46 6.25 -11.05
C ARG A 256 -11.77 6.90 -12.39
N ARG A 257 -12.51 8.02 -12.39
CA ARG A 257 -12.84 8.75 -13.63
C ARG A 257 -11.58 9.27 -14.35
N ILE A 258 -10.61 9.78 -13.60
CA ILE A 258 -9.32 10.24 -14.14
C ILE A 258 -8.55 9.06 -14.74
N ALA A 259 -8.46 7.94 -14.03
CA ALA A 259 -7.82 6.73 -14.54
C ALA A 259 -8.49 6.25 -15.83
N ASP A 260 -9.81 6.10 -15.84
CA ASP A 260 -10.58 5.68 -17.02
C ASP A 260 -10.39 6.63 -18.21
N ALA A 261 -10.35 7.94 -17.95
CA ALA A 261 -10.09 8.95 -18.98
C ALA A 261 -8.67 8.82 -19.54
N LEU A 262 -7.65 8.66 -18.70
CA LEU A 262 -6.26 8.45 -19.16
C LEU A 262 -6.15 7.17 -20.00
N LEU A 263 -6.75 6.06 -19.57
CA LEU A 263 -6.72 4.79 -20.30
C LEU A 263 -7.46 4.87 -21.64
N ALA A 264 -8.43 5.77 -21.80
CA ALA A 264 -9.14 5.98 -23.06
C ALA A 264 -8.28 6.66 -24.14
N VAL A 265 -7.12 7.22 -23.80
CA VAL A 265 -6.17 7.82 -24.77
C VAL A 265 -5.76 6.82 -25.86
N ARG A 266 -5.76 5.51 -25.56
CA ARG A 266 -5.46 4.45 -26.52
C ARG A 266 -6.32 4.44 -27.79
N SER A 267 -7.49 5.10 -27.75
CA SER A 267 -8.43 5.17 -28.86
C SER A 267 -8.27 6.44 -29.70
N GLU A 268 -7.36 7.34 -29.33
CA GLU A 268 -7.21 8.68 -29.92
C GLU A 268 -5.90 8.79 -30.71
N ALA A 269 -5.91 8.42 -31.99
CA ALA A 269 -4.70 8.35 -32.83
C ALA A 269 -3.88 9.67 -32.85
N ALA A 270 -4.56 10.82 -32.93
CA ALA A 270 -3.90 12.12 -32.92
C ALA A 270 -3.24 12.43 -31.57
N LEU A 271 -3.82 11.95 -30.47
CA LEU A 271 -3.28 12.12 -29.12
C LEU A 271 -2.13 11.15 -28.85
N LEU A 272 -2.21 9.91 -29.34
CA LEU A 272 -1.09 8.95 -29.31
C LEU A 272 0.15 9.52 -30.01
N ALA A 273 -0.04 10.11 -31.19
CA ALA A 273 1.03 10.81 -31.90
C ALA A 273 1.59 11.99 -31.09
N ALA A 274 0.73 12.83 -30.50
CA ALA A 274 1.14 13.95 -29.66
C ALA A 274 1.87 13.53 -28.37
N MET A 275 1.58 12.33 -27.86
CA MET A 275 2.20 11.75 -26.67
C MET A 275 3.42 10.90 -26.97
N GLU A 276 3.81 10.77 -28.25
CA GLU A 276 4.93 9.91 -28.68
C GLU A 276 4.82 8.49 -28.08
N SER A 277 3.60 7.94 -28.14
CA SER A 277 3.20 6.76 -27.37
C SER A 277 2.45 5.75 -28.25
N ARG A 278 2.76 4.45 -28.10
CA ARG A 278 2.08 3.40 -28.86
C ARG A 278 0.64 3.19 -28.39
N ASP A 279 0.48 3.02 -27.08
CA ASP A 279 -0.80 2.64 -26.46
C ASP A 279 -1.37 3.74 -25.56
N GLY A 280 -0.67 4.89 -25.47
CA GLY A 280 -1.03 5.96 -24.55
C GLY A 280 -0.74 5.52 -23.13
N PHE A 281 -1.71 5.77 -22.24
CA PHE A 281 -1.64 5.32 -20.86
C PHE A 281 -2.16 3.90 -20.70
N VAL A 282 -1.39 3.07 -20.01
CA VAL A 282 -1.77 1.73 -19.57
C VAL A 282 -1.93 1.70 -18.05
N PRO A 283 -2.70 0.76 -17.47
CA PRO A 283 -2.77 0.64 -16.02
C PRO A 283 -1.36 0.49 -15.44
N PRO A 284 -1.06 1.07 -14.26
CA PRO A 284 0.15 0.67 -13.56
C PRO A 284 0.07 -0.84 -13.34
N PRO A 285 1.22 -1.56 -13.24
CA PRO A 285 1.20 -2.94 -12.82
C PRO A 285 0.30 -3.00 -11.60
N ALA A 286 -0.76 -3.80 -11.68
CA ALA A 286 -1.59 -4.02 -10.51
C ALA A 286 -0.61 -4.41 -9.39
N PRO A 287 -0.76 -3.87 -8.16
CA PRO A 287 -0.10 -4.52 -7.03
C PRO A 287 -0.45 -5.99 -7.18
N GLU A 288 0.58 -6.81 -7.35
CA GLU A 288 0.43 -8.19 -7.80
C GLU A 288 -0.68 -8.81 -6.96
N ALA A 289 -1.77 -9.25 -7.61
CA ALA A 289 -2.96 -9.72 -6.89
C ALA A 289 -2.48 -10.76 -5.86
N GLY A 290 -2.79 -10.53 -4.59
CA GLY A 290 -2.03 -11.19 -3.54
C GLY A 290 -2.52 -10.91 -2.14
N TRP A 291 -1.99 -11.73 -1.24
CA TRP A 291 -2.08 -11.63 0.20
C TRP A 291 -0.65 -11.53 0.76
N PRO A 292 0.08 -10.44 0.45
CA PRO A 292 1.53 -10.39 0.62
C PRO A 292 1.98 -10.02 2.04
N ASP A 293 1.06 -9.61 2.91
CA ASP A 293 1.32 -9.11 4.26
C ASP A 293 0.35 -9.77 5.26
N TRP A 294 0.65 -9.65 6.55
CA TRP A 294 -0.17 -10.08 7.68
C TRP A 294 -1.63 -9.69 7.46
N ARG A 295 -2.54 -10.67 7.40
CA ARG A 295 -3.98 -10.42 7.18
C ARG A 295 -4.27 -9.57 5.94
N GLY A 296 -3.45 -9.74 4.90
CA GLY A 296 -3.65 -9.14 3.59
C GLY A 296 -3.00 -7.77 3.44
N PRO A 297 -3.13 -7.14 2.26
CA PRO A 297 -2.36 -5.95 1.89
C PRO A 297 -2.61 -4.71 2.76
N ARG A 298 -3.65 -4.72 3.60
CA ARG A 298 -4.00 -3.63 4.53
C ARG A 298 -4.03 -4.06 6.01
N ARG A 299 -3.68 -5.31 6.32
CA ARG A 299 -3.77 -5.91 7.67
C ARG A 299 -5.15 -5.92 8.32
N ASP A 300 -6.20 -5.83 7.51
CA ASP A 300 -7.62 -5.76 7.92
C ASP A 300 -8.40 -7.05 7.64
N ALA A 301 -7.73 -8.06 7.07
CA ALA A 301 -8.28 -9.31 6.56
C ALA A 301 -9.48 -9.14 5.62
N GLN A 302 -9.51 -8.04 4.87
CA GLN A 302 -10.53 -7.81 3.86
C GLN A 302 -10.07 -8.37 2.51
N ALA A 303 -10.78 -9.38 2.01
CA ALA A 303 -10.62 -9.88 0.67
C ALA A 303 -11.37 -8.98 -0.33
N PRO A 304 -10.83 -8.74 -1.55
CA PRO A 304 -11.53 -8.00 -2.59
C PRO A 304 -12.89 -8.60 -2.95
N SER A 305 -12.99 -9.92 -2.89
CA SER A 305 -14.22 -10.69 -2.99
C SER A 305 -14.09 -11.99 -2.20
N LEU A 306 -15.23 -12.55 -1.81
CA LEU A 306 -15.35 -13.89 -1.23
C LEU A 306 -16.37 -14.69 -2.05
N PRO A 307 -16.18 -16.00 -2.25
CA PRO A 307 -17.01 -16.79 -3.13
C PRO A 307 -18.49 -16.82 -2.66
N HIS A 308 -19.42 -17.00 -3.60
CA HIS A 308 -20.85 -17.17 -3.30
C HIS A 308 -21.20 -18.58 -2.78
N LYS A 309 -20.41 -19.57 -3.17
CA LYS A 309 -20.54 -20.99 -2.83
C LYS A 309 -19.14 -21.57 -2.67
N LEU A 310 -19.00 -22.59 -1.83
CA LEU A 310 -17.79 -23.41 -1.79
C LEU A 310 -17.97 -24.64 -2.68
N PRO A 311 -16.88 -25.26 -3.18
CA PRO A 311 -16.99 -26.55 -3.86
C PRO A 311 -17.55 -27.60 -2.90
N SER A 312 -18.24 -28.60 -3.44
CA SER A 312 -18.84 -29.70 -2.66
C SER A 312 -17.81 -30.59 -1.96
N ALA A 313 -16.56 -30.58 -2.45
CA ALA A 313 -15.43 -31.31 -1.89
C ALA A 313 -14.15 -30.47 -1.99
N ARG A 314 -13.17 -30.76 -1.13
CA ARG A 314 -11.87 -30.09 -1.11
C ARG A 314 -11.11 -30.37 -2.40
N GLN A 315 -10.64 -29.31 -3.06
CA GLN A 315 -9.84 -29.41 -4.27
C GLN A 315 -8.43 -28.90 -3.99
N ILE A 316 -7.47 -29.82 -3.86
CA ILE A 316 -6.06 -29.48 -3.70
C ILE A 316 -5.45 -29.31 -5.09
N ALA A 317 -4.99 -28.11 -5.43
CA ALA A 317 -4.23 -27.86 -6.66
C ALA A 317 -2.83 -28.47 -6.58
N TRP A 318 -2.16 -28.26 -5.44
CA TRP A 318 -0.85 -28.83 -5.15
C TRP A 318 -0.59 -28.83 -3.64
N SER A 319 0.41 -29.60 -3.21
CA SER A 319 0.84 -29.66 -1.80
C SER A 319 2.35 -29.82 -1.70
N GLN A 320 2.93 -29.24 -0.66
CA GLN A 320 4.37 -29.32 -0.36
C GLN A 320 4.59 -29.74 1.10
N PRO A 321 5.49 -30.70 1.38
CA PRO A 321 5.79 -31.10 2.74
C PRO A 321 6.58 -30.02 3.48
N LEU A 322 6.33 -29.90 4.78
CA LEU A 322 6.99 -29.01 5.73
C LEU A 322 7.43 -29.83 6.95
N ALA A 323 8.38 -29.33 7.73
CA ALA A 323 9.01 -30.12 8.79
C ALA A 323 8.12 -30.30 10.04
N GLY A 324 7.24 -29.36 10.32
CA GLY A 324 6.39 -29.40 11.51
C GLY A 324 5.68 -28.09 11.81
N LEU A 325 5.07 -28.01 13.00
CA LEU A 325 4.16 -26.91 13.33
C LEU A 325 4.85 -25.53 13.37
N SER A 326 4.19 -24.53 12.78
CA SER A 326 4.53 -23.11 12.92
C SER A 326 3.24 -22.27 12.84
N PRO A 327 3.08 -21.24 13.69
CA PRO A 327 1.96 -20.32 13.61
C PRO A 327 2.19 -19.18 12.61
N ALA A 328 3.35 -19.12 11.93
CA ALA A 328 3.59 -18.11 10.92
C ALA A 328 2.55 -18.23 9.80
N GLY A 329 1.90 -17.12 9.48
CA GLY A 329 1.00 -17.04 8.34
C GLY A 329 1.71 -17.31 7.01
N VAL A 330 0.93 -17.40 5.94
CA VAL A 330 1.44 -17.54 4.56
C VAL A 330 1.38 -16.18 3.85
N ALA A 331 2.43 -15.83 3.11
CA ALA A 331 2.42 -14.68 2.22
C ALA A 331 2.35 -15.16 0.77
N ALA A 332 1.46 -14.60 -0.03
CA ALA A 332 1.31 -15.04 -1.41
C ALA A 332 1.03 -13.89 -2.39
N THR A 333 1.51 -14.04 -3.62
CA THR A 333 1.11 -13.28 -4.80
C THR A 333 0.61 -14.26 -5.86
N SER A 334 0.28 -13.76 -7.06
CA SER A 334 0.02 -14.64 -8.22
C SER A 334 1.21 -15.47 -8.68
N ARG A 335 2.44 -15.18 -8.23
CA ARG A 335 3.67 -15.86 -8.64
C ARG A 335 4.41 -16.56 -7.52
N HIS A 336 4.39 -16.01 -6.31
CA HIS A 336 5.20 -16.53 -5.20
C HIS A 336 4.34 -16.84 -3.99
N VAL A 337 4.59 -17.98 -3.36
CA VAL A 337 4.07 -18.32 -2.02
C VAL A 337 5.26 -18.49 -1.10
N VAL A 338 5.34 -17.69 -0.04
CA VAL A 338 6.42 -17.73 0.94
C VAL A 338 5.86 -18.18 2.28
N VAL A 339 6.52 -19.16 2.89
CA VAL A 339 6.13 -19.75 4.17
C VAL A 339 7.36 -19.92 5.07
N ALA A 340 7.19 -19.71 6.37
CA ALA A 340 8.21 -20.01 7.36
C ALA A 340 8.10 -21.46 7.84
N ASP A 341 9.19 -22.12 8.15
CA ASP A 341 9.28 -23.54 8.50
C ASP A 341 10.44 -23.74 9.48
N LYS A 342 10.65 -24.98 9.92
CA LYS A 342 11.82 -25.38 10.71
C LYS A 342 12.60 -26.47 9.96
N SER A 343 13.86 -26.71 10.31
CA SER A 343 14.53 -27.96 9.93
C SER A 343 13.95 -29.13 10.72
N ALA A 344 14.10 -30.36 10.19
CA ALA A 344 13.57 -31.56 10.82
C ALA A 344 14.16 -31.85 12.22
N ASP A 345 15.39 -31.40 12.48
CA ASP A 345 16.06 -31.50 13.79
C ASP A 345 15.70 -30.34 14.75
N ALA A 346 14.81 -29.43 14.31
CA ALA A 346 14.42 -28.22 15.03
C ALA A 346 15.57 -27.25 15.39
N ARG A 347 16.71 -27.32 14.69
CA ARG A 347 17.90 -26.47 14.97
C ARG A 347 18.03 -25.25 14.07
N SER A 348 17.32 -25.19 12.96
CA SER A 348 17.39 -24.10 11.98
C SER A 348 16.00 -23.55 11.67
N ASP A 349 15.91 -22.23 11.58
CA ASP A 349 14.75 -21.58 10.97
C ASP A 349 14.89 -21.70 9.46
N VAL A 350 13.78 -21.97 8.78
CA VAL A 350 13.73 -22.16 7.33
C VAL A 350 12.65 -21.26 6.76
N PHE A 351 12.91 -20.59 5.64
CA PHE A 351 11.90 -19.94 4.82
C PHE A 351 11.94 -20.55 3.43
N ARG A 352 10.77 -20.90 2.91
CA ARG A 352 10.63 -21.54 1.60
C ARG A 352 9.78 -20.66 0.70
N CYS A 353 10.12 -20.64 -0.58
CA CYS A 353 9.29 -20.04 -1.61
C CYS A 353 8.93 -21.05 -2.67
N PHE A 354 7.68 -21.00 -3.10
CA PHE A 354 7.12 -21.84 -4.14
C PHE A 354 6.51 -20.98 -5.24
N ASP A 355 6.53 -21.49 -6.46
CA ASP A 355 5.75 -20.97 -7.57
C ASP A 355 4.27 -21.13 -7.25
N ALA A 356 3.52 -20.03 -7.25
CA ALA A 356 2.13 -20.04 -6.77
C ALA A 356 1.19 -20.92 -7.63
N PRO A 357 1.27 -20.90 -8.98
CA PRO A 357 0.44 -21.78 -9.81
C PRO A 357 0.75 -23.27 -9.66
N THR A 358 2.03 -23.65 -9.63
CA THR A 358 2.44 -25.07 -9.72
C THR A 358 2.82 -25.70 -8.38
N GLY A 359 3.12 -24.88 -7.37
CA GLY A 359 3.69 -25.33 -6.11
C GLY A 359 5.15 -25.75 -6.21
N ALA A 360 5.82 -25.56 -7.35
CA ALA A 360 7.21 -25.94 -7.52
C ALA A 360 8.12 -25.14 -6.57
N PRO A 361 9.08 -25.79 -5.86
CA PRO A 361 10.01 -25.06 -5.01
C PRO A 361 10.90 -24.14 -5.84
N LEU A 362 10.98 -22.87 -5.45
CA LEU A 362 11.82 -21.85 -6.10
C LEU A 362 13.13 -21.66 -5.34
N TRP A 363 13.05 -21.47 -4.02
CA TRP A 363 14.22 -21.31 -3.17
C TRP A 363 13.94 -21.68 -1.71
N THR A 364 15.00 -21.90 -0.96
CA THR A 364 14.97 -22.12 0.48
C THR A 364 16.10 -21.33 1.14
N LEU A 365 15.76 -20.54 2.15
CA LEU A 365 16.70 -19.88 3.05
C LEU A 365 16.68 -20.64 4.38
N ALA A 366 17.82 -21.19 4.81
CA ALA A 366 17.95 -21.87 6.09
C ALA A 366 19.14 -21.29 6.87
N TYR A 367 18.97 -21.11 8.18
CA TYR A 367 20.05 -20.62 9.05
C TYR A 367 19.91 -21.20 10.45
N PRO A 368 21.04 -21.37 11.18
CA PRO A 368 21.01 -21.86 12.55
C PRO A 368 20.17 -20.94 13.44
N ALA A 369 19.19 -21.52 14.13
CA ALA A 369 18.36 -20.85 15.11
C ALA A 369 18.03 -21.84 16.25
N PRO A 370 19.07 -22.31 16.98
CA PRO A 370 18.90 -23.26 18.06
C PRO A 370 18.29 -22.56 19.28
N GLY A 371 17.39 -23.25 19.96
CA GLY A 371 16.80 -22.76 21.19
C GLY A 371 15.49 -23.46 21.50
N GLU A 372 15.16 -23.53 22.78
CA GLU A 372 13.88 -24.06 23.25
C GLU A 372 12.89 -22.93 23.49
N MET A 373 11.62 -23.22 23.26
CA MET A 373 10.49 -22.31 23.42
C MET A 373 9.23 -23.14 23.56
N ASP A 374 8.31 -22.68 24.39
CA ASP A 374 7.00 -23.34 24.54
C ASP A 374 6.25 -23.41 23.20
N PHE A 375 5.42 -24.44 23.07
CA PHE A 375 4.60 -24.77 21.89
C PHE A 375 5.40 -25.19 20.64
N THR A 376 6.23 -24.31 20.07
CA THR A 376 7.15 -24.62 18.96
C THR A 376 8.22 -23.54 18.87
N ASN A 377 9.45 -23.90 18.50
CA ASN A 377 10.53 -22.94 18.28
C ASN A 377 10.64 -22.46 16.80
N ALA A 378 9.63 -22.75 15.98
CA ALA A 378 9.56 -22.30 14.59
C ALA A 378 9.19 -20.81 14.49
N PRO A 379 9.56 -20.14 13.38
CA PRO A 379 9.16 -18.75 13.14
C PRO A 379 7.66 -18.54 13.30
N ARG A 380 7.27 -17.34 13.75
CA ARG A 380 5.86 -17.01 14.06
C ARG A 380 5.33 -15.80 13.31
N ALA A 381 6.21 -14.92 12.85
CA ALA A 381 5.82 -13.79 12.02
C ALA A 381 5.49 -14.29 10.60
N GLN A 382 4.42 -13.76 10.02
CA GLN A 382 4.11 -14.01 8.62
C GLN A 382 5.21 -13.39 7.74
N PRO A 383 5.70 -14.06 6.69
CA PRO A 383 6.54 -13.42 5.69
C PRO A 383 5.87 -12.17 5.10
N LEU A 384 6.65 -11.18 4.69
CA LEU A 384 6.12 -9.97 4.06
C LEU A 384 6.72 -9.83 2.66
N ILE A 385 5.90 -9.82 1.62
CA ILE A 385 6.31 -9.55 0.23
C ILE A 385 5.98 -8.09 -0.11
N ALA A 386 6.92 -7.36 -0.68
CA ALA A 386 6.66 -6.01 -1.16
C ALA A 386 7.51 -5.67 -2.39
N GLY A 387 6.87 -5.71 -3.55
CA GLY A 387 7.56 -5.61 -4.83
C GLY A 387 8.46 -6.82 -5.03
N GLU A 388 9.74 -6.58 -5.33
CA GLU A 388 10.72 -7.65 -5.60
C GLU A 388 11.39 -8.21 -4.34
N LEU A 389 11.04 -7.70 -3.15
CA LEU A 389 11.68 -8.07 -1.89
C LEU A 389 10.70 -8.82 -0.98
N ALA A 390 11.23 -9.74 -0.19
CA ALA A 390 10.55 -10.36 0.92
C ALA A 390 11.31 -10.13 2.23
N TYR A 391 10.57 -9.90 3.32
CA TYR A 391 11.09 -9.70 4.67
C TYR A 391 10.67 -10.87 5.55
N LEU A 392 11.64 -11.49 6.20
CA LEU A 392 11.49 -12.78 6.87
C LEU A 392 12.02 -12.65 8.30
N LEU A 393 11.11 -12.67 9.28
CA LEU A 393 11.44 -12.56 10.69
C LEU A 393 11.35 -13.94 11.37
N GLY A 394 12.50 -14.46 11.80
CA GLY A 394 12.63 -15.71 12.54
C GLY A 394 12.19 -15.61 14.00
N ALA A 395 11.99 -16.76 14.63
CA ALA A 395 11.50 -16.85 16.01
C ALA A 395 12.41 -16.13 17.02
N PHE A 396 13.72 -16.14 16.76
CA PHE A 396 14.75 -15.64 17.65
C PHE A 396 15.22 -14.21 17.32
N GLY A 397 14.62 -13.55 16.33
CA GLY A 397 14.91 -12.14 16.00
C GLY A 397 15.78 -11.94 14.76
N HIS A 398 16.14 -13.01 14.06
CA HIS A 398 16.81 -12.93 12.76
C HIS A 398 15.87 -12.33 11.73
N LEU A 399 16.21 -11.16 11.20
CA LEU A 399 15.44 -10.47 10.18
C LEU A 399 16.22 -10.47 8.86
N TRP A 400 15.63 -11.05 7.83
CA TRP A 400 16.22 -11.14 6.51
C TRP A 400 15.42 -10.33 5.51
N CYS A 401 16.11 -9.63 4.63
CA CYS A 401 15.56 -9.13 3.38
C CYS A 401 16.14 -9.94 2.24
N VAL A 402 15.29 -10.53 1.42
CA VAL A 402 15.68 -11.34 0.27
C VAL A 402 14.99 -10.85 -1.00
N ARG A 403 15.57 -11.14 -2.18
CA ARG A 403 14.85 -11.04 -3.44
C ARG A 403 13.81 -12.17 -3.51
N VAL A 404 12.54 -11.82 -3.67
CA VAL A 404 11.44 -12.81 -3.61
C VAL A 404 11.52 -13.85 -4.73
N ALA A 405 12.13 -13.52 -5.87
CA ALA A 405 12.27 -14.44 -7.00
C ALA A 405 13.36 -15.50 -6.81
N THR A 406 14.42 -15.20 -6.05
CA THR A 406 15.64 -16.01 -6.00
C THR A 406 16.03 -16.47 -4.60
N GLY A 407 15.51 -15.82 -3.55
CA GLY A 407 15.94 -16.03 -2.17
C GLY A 407 17.31 -15.41 -1.85
N GLU A 408 17.91 -14.67 -2.79
CA GLU A 408 19.17 -13.96 -2.58
C GLU A 408 19.04 -12.96 -1.44
N VAL A 409 19.90 -13.06 -0.44
CA VAL A 409 19.92 -12.15 0.70
C VAL A 409 20.44 -10.79 0.26
N VAL A 410 19.61 -9.76 0.41
CA VAL A 410 19.97 -8.36 0.18
C VAL A 410 20.62 -7.77 1.42
N TRP A 411 20.01 -7.99 2.59
CA TRP A 411 20.58 -7.61 3.88
C TRP A 411 19.98 -8.46 5.00
N LYS A 412 20.64 -8.45 6.16
CA LYS A 412 20.17 -9.13 7.38
C LYS A 412 20.42 -8.29 8.63
N ARG A 413 19.58 -8.47 9.64
CA ARG A 413 19.65 -7.84 10.97
C ARG A 413 19.28 -8.88 12.03
N HIS A 414 19.59 -8.62 13.28
CA HIS A 414 19.16 -9.43 14.41
C HIS A 414 18.57 -8.53 15.51
N LEU A 415 17.26 -8.59 15.72
CA LEU A 415 16.53 -7.60 16.52
C LEU A 415 17.01 -7.54 17.97
N ALA A 416 17.35 -8.66 18.61
CA ALA A 416 17.84 -8.65 19.98
C ALA A 416 19.25 -8.03 20.03
N ASP A 417 20.21 -8.66 19.35
CA ASP A 417 21.62 -8.25 19.31
C ASP A 417 21.84 -6.81 18.82
N ASP A 418 21.20 -6.40 17.72
CA ASP A 418 21.41 -5.08 17.11
C ASP A 418 20.92 -3.92 17.97
N PHE A 419 19.95 -4.17 18.86
CA PHE A 419 19.26 -3.15 19.65
C PHE A 419 19.37 -3.36 21.16
N GLY A 420 20.09 -4.39 21.62
CA GLY A 420 20.17 -4.74 23.04
C GLY A 420 18.83 -5.16 23.66
N ALA A 421 17.93 -5.72 22.86
CA ALA A 421 16.61 -6.13 23.33
C ALA A 421 16.63 -7.53 23.96
N LYS A 422 15.72 -7.77 24.91
CA LYS A 422 15.46 -9.12 25.42
C LYS A 422 14.46 -9.81 24.49
N ARG A 423 14.78 -11.04 24.08
CA ARG A 423 13.85 -11.88 23.31
C ARG A 423 12.53 -12.09 24.08
N PRO A 424 11.37 -11.95 23.42
CA PRO A 424 10.08 -12.28 24.03
C PRO A 424 9.97 -13.75 24.43
N THR A 425 9.13 -14.07 25.42
CA THR A 425 8.92 -15.43 25.94
C THR A 425 8.58 -16.43 24.83
N TRP A 426 7.63 -16.07 23.95
CA TRP A 426 7.22 -16.89 22.81
C TRP A 426 7.88 -16.45 21.49
N GLY A 427 9.01 -15.75 21.55
CA GLY A 427 9.75 -15.30 20.38
C GLY A 427 9.12 -14.12 19.65
N TYR A 428 9.76 -13.69 18.57
CA TYR A 428 9.27 -12.59 17.76
C TYR A 428 8.14 -13.06 16.84
N ALA A 429 6.94 -12.47 17.02
CA ALA A 429 5.74 -12.79 16.24
C ALA A 429 5.16 -11.59 15.47
N ALA A 430 5.48 -10.36 15.88
CA ALA A 430 4.99 -9.15 15.23
C ALA A 430 5.56 -9.03 13.81
N THR A 431 4.70 -9.19 12.80
CA THR A 431 5.08 -9.11 11.39
C THR A 431 5.55 -7.69 11.07
N PRO A 432 6.78 -7.50 10.54
CA PRO A 432 7.32 -6.18 10.18
C PRO A 432 6.36 -5.39 9.30
N LEU A 433 6.15 -4.09 9.55
CA LEU A 433 5.20 -3.26 8.82
C LEU A 433 5.91 -2.36 7.80
N ILE A 434 5.43 -2.30 6.56
CA ILE A 434 5.95 -1.33 5.59
C ILE A 434 5.20 0.00 5.68
N VAL A 435 5.96 1.09 5.82
CA VAL A 435 5.44 2.45 5.78
C VAL A 435 6.31 3.31 4.86
N GLY A 436 5.87 3.46 3.61
CA GLY A 436 6.66 4.13 2.57
C GLY A 436 7.95 3.36 2.28
N GLY A 437 9.10 4.03 2.37
CA GLY A 437 10.43 3.41 2.21
C GLY A 437 10.96 2.71 3.47
N ARG A 438 10.14 2.54 4.52
CA ARG A 438 10.58 2.06 5.84
C ARG A 438 9.97 0.70 6.17
N LEU A 439 10.75 -0.12 6.85
CA LEU A 439 10.33 -1.36 7.49
C LEU A 439 10.31 -1.15 9.01
N ILE A 440 9.12 -1.18 9.60
CA ILE A 440 8.90 -0.98 11.03
C ILE A 440 8.97 -2.33 11.72
N VAL A 441 9.80 -2.42 12.76
CA VAL A 441 10.04 -3.62 13.57
C VAL A 441 9.94 -3.28 15.05
N ASN A 442 9.69 -4.28 15.88
CA ASN A 442 9.52 -4.13 17.34
C ASN A 442 10.59 -4.96 18.06
N PRO A 443 11.84 -4.48 18.18
CA PRO A 443 12.89 -5.19 18.91
C PRO A 443 12.56 -5.35 20.38
N GLY A 444 11.99 -4.30 21.00
CA GLY A 444 11.59 -4.31 22.41
C GLY A 444 12.69 -3.92 23.39
N ALA A 445 13.64 -3.08 23.01
CA ALA A 445 14.61 -2.51 23.95
C ALA A 445 14.08 -1.22 24.60
N PRO A 446 14.57 -0.80 25.79
CA PRO A 446 14.13 0.43 26.44
C PRO A 446 14.24 1.70 25.56
N ASP A 447 15.29 1.81 24.74
CA ASP A 447 15.53 2.92 23.80
C ASP A 447 15.11 2.61 22.35
N ALA A 448 14.81 1.35 22.05
CA ALA A 448 14.48 0.85 20.71
C ALA A 448 13.31 -0.16 20.78
N SER A 449 12.21 0.26 21.39
CA SER A 449 10.99 -0.55 21.44
C SER A 449 10.42 -0.68 20.03
N LEU A 450 10.29 0.43 19.31
CA LEU A 450 9.90 0.45 17.90
C LEU A 450 11.02 1.06 17.06
N VAL A 451 11.36 0.44 15.94
CA VAL A 451 12.43 0.89 15.04
C VAL A 451 11.93 0.92 13.61
N ALA A 452 12.29 1.98 12.88
CA ALA A 452 12.20 1.99 11.43
C ALA A 452 13.57 1.73 10.80
N LEU A 453 13.63 0.72 9.95
CA LEU A 453 14.75 0.45 9.07
C LEU A 453 14.43 0.98 7.67
N ASP A 454 15.45 1.40 6.94
CA ASP A 454 15.35 1.58 5.50
C ASP A 454 15.12 0.20 4.89
N ARG A 455 14.01 0.05 4.16
CA ARG A 455 13.56 -1.28 3.72
C ARG A 455 14.48 -1.91 2.65
N PHE A 456 15.35 -1.12 2.01
CA PHE A 456 16.22 -1.58 0.94
C PHE A 456 17.62 -1.92 1.45
N THR A 457 18.06 -1.31 2.54
CA THR A 457 19.44 -1.46 3.07
C THR A 457 19.51 -2.05 4.47
N GLY A 458 18.40 -2.10 5.21
CA GLY A 458 18.35 -2.57 6.60
C GLY A 458 18.96 -1.59 7.61
N ARG A 459 19.43 -0.42 7.16
CA ARG A 459 19.99 0.62 8.02
C ARG A 459 18.88 1.25 8.86
N GLU A 460 19.19 1.56 10.11
CA GLU A 460 18.25 2.28 10.96
C GLU A 460 17.99 3.70 10.43
N VAL A 461 16.71 4.08 10.39
CA VAL A 461 16.23 5.43 10.07
C VAL A 461 15.91 6.17 11.35
N TRP A 462 15.16 5.53 12.25
CA TRP A 462 14.81 6.07 13.56
C TRP A 462 14.46 4.95 14.53
N ARG A 463 14.51 5.24 15.83
CA ARG A 463 14.03 4.38 16.93
C ARG A 463 13.16 5.17 17.91
N SER A 464 12.29 4.48 18.63
CA SER A 464 11.41 5.03 19.68
C SER A 464 11.57 4.23 20.97
N PRO A 465 11.73 4.88 22.14
CA PRO A 465 11.78 4.19 23.42
C PRO A 465 10.43 3.59 23.79
N GLY A 466 10.43 2.59 24.66
CA GLY A 466 9.20 1.92 25.10
C GLY A 466 9.47 0.66 25.91
N ARG A 467 8.54 -0.30 25.85
CA ARG A 467 8.63 -1.57 26.58
C ARG A 467 9.08 -2.73 25.68
N PRO A 468 9.31 -3.93 26.25
CA PRO A 468 9.55 -5.15 25.48
C PRO A 468 8.52 -5.38 24.38
N ALA A 469 8.90 -6.16 23.37
CA ALA A 469 8.05 -6.42 22.23
C ALA A 469 6.79 -7.21 22.63
N ALA A 470 5.68 -6.88 21.97
CA ALA A 470 4.45 -7.68 22.04
C ALA A 470 4.40 -8.68 20.87
N TYR A 471 3.32 -9.46 20.80
CA TYR A 471 3.15 -10.49 19.77
C TYR A 471 2.31 -10.00 18.58
N ALA A 472 1.40 -9.05 18.82
CA ALA A 472 0.57 -8.46 17.78
C ALA A 472 1.37 -7.67 16.74
N SER A 473 0.96 -7.81 15.49
CA SER A 473 1.50 -6.99 14.40
C SER A 473 0.93 -5.56 14.44
N PHE A 474 1.75 -4.57 14.11
CA PHE A 474 1.35 -3.15 14.00
C PHE A 474 0.50 -2.90 12.75
N ILE A 475 -0.33 -1.87 12.79
CA ILE A 475 -1.08 -1.37 11.63
C ILE A 475 -0.70 0.08 11.31
N LEU A 476 -1.03 0.52 10.10
CA LEU A 476 -0.93 1.93 9.69
C LEU A 476 -2.35 2.45 9.40
N ALA A 477 -2.79 3.45 10.15
CA ALA A 477 -4.13 4.00 10.01
C ALA A 477 -4.13 5.53 10.18
N THR A 478 -5.22 6.16 9.76
CA THR A 478 -5.44 7.59 9.96
C THR A 478 -6.59 7.78 10.94
N PHE A 479 -6.30 8.40 12.07
CA PHE A 479 -7.31 8.72 13.08
C PHE A 479 -7.27 10.21 13.39
N GLY A 480 -8.44 10.85 13.48
CA GLY A 480 -8.50 12.29 13.70
C GLY A 480 -7.73 13.12 12.66
N GLY A 481 -7.62 12.64 11.41
CA GLY A 481 -6.83 13.28 10.36
C GLY A 481 -5.31 13.04 10.43
N VAL A 482 -4.80 12.36 11.46
CA VAL A 482 -3.37 12.07 11.63
C VAL A 482 -3.06 10.62 11.28
N ARG A 483 -2.12 10.44 10.35
CA ARG A 483 -1.62 9.12 9.94
C ARG A 483 -0.58 8.64 10.95
N GLN A 484 -0.77 7.43 11.48
CA GLN A 484 0.03 6.89 12.57
C GLN A 484 0.19 5.38 12.49
N ILE A 485 1.35 4.90 12.95
CA ILE A 485 1.59 3.48 13.23
C ILE A 485 0.92 3.18 14.57
N VAL A 486 0.14 2.11 14.66
CA VAL A 486 -0.60 1.73 15.88
C VAL A 486 -0.35 0.27 16.21
N GLY A 487 -0.11 -0.04 17.48
CA GLY A 487 0.18 -1.39 17.92
C GLY A 487 0.58 -1.44 19.39
N TYR A 488 0.96 -2.63 19.83
CA TYR A 488 1.30 -2.92 21.21
C TYR A 488 2.80 -2.97 21.42
N ASP A 489 3.23 -2.56 22.61
CA ASP A 489 4.36 -3.16 23.30
C ASP A 489 3.82 -3.98 24.48
N ALA A 490 4.69 -4.70 25.20
CA ALA A 490 4.29 -5.69 26.21
C ALA A 490 3.46 -5.12 27.38
N ALA A 491 3.33 -3.80 27.54
CA ALA A 491 2.47 -3.24 28.58
C ALA A 491 1.56 -2.10 28.10
N SER A 492 1.61 -1.70 26.83
CA SER A 492 0.86 -0.53 26.36
C SER A 492 0.45 -0.63 24.90
N LEU A 493 -0.67 0.02 24.58
CA LEU A 493 -1.10 0.33 23.22
C LEU A 493 -0.65 1.75 22.89
N GLY A 494 -0.10 1.97 21.70
CA GLY A 494 0.41 3.28 21.30
C GLY A 494 0.11 3.66 19.87
N GLY A 495 0.27 4.96 19.61
CA GLY A 495 0.32 5.54 18.27
C GLY A 495 1.65 6.28 18.07
N TRP A 496 2.27 6.11 16.90
CA TRP A 496 3.55 6.74 16.54
C TRP A 496 3.47 7.48 15.21
N GLU A 497 4.12 8.63 15.12
CA GLU A 497 4.30 9.36 13.88
C GLU A 497 5.25 8.59 12.95
N PRO A 498 4.84 8.25 11.70
CA PRO A 498 5.65 7.41 10.83
C PRO A 498 7.00 8.01 10.40
N GLN A 499 7.13 9.33 10.48
CA GLN A 499 8.30 10.07 10.01
C GLN A 499 9.40 10.20 11.06
N THR A 500 9.06 10.33 12.33
CA THR A 500 9.97 10.84 13.37
C THR A 500 10.13 9.92 14.58
N ALA A 501 9.47 8.76 14.61
CA ALA A 501 9.38 7.89 15.79
C ALA A 501 8.63 8.48 17.00
N ARG A 502 8.10 9.71 16.89
CA ARG A 502 7.46 10.38 18.02
C ARG A 502 6.18 9.65 18.41
N ARG A 503 6.11 9.23 19.67
CA ARG A 503 4.91 8.66 20.24
C ARG A 503 3.86 9.75 20.43
N LEU A 504 2.70 9.56 19.81
CA LEU A 504 1.58 10.52 19.81
C LEU A 504 0.70 10.36 21.04
N TRP A 505 0.51 9.12 21.48
CA TRP A 505 -0.28 8.77 22.64
C TRP A 505 0.06 7.35 23.12
N GLU A 506 -0.36 7.05 24.35
CA GLU A 506 -0.19 5.78 25.03
C GLU A 506 -1.46 5.45 25.83
N LEU A 507 -1.86 4.19 25.81
CA LEU A 507 -2.84 3.62 26.74
C LEU A 507 -2.21 2.46 27.49
N LEU A 508 -2.38 2.48 28.80
CA LEU A 508 -2.08 1.36 29.69
C LEU A 508 -3.39 0.61 29.95
N PRO A 509 -3.36 -0.73 29.97
CA PRO A 509 -4.54 -1.49 30.32
C PRO A 509 -4.84 -1.39 31.82
N GLU A 510 -6.08 -1.63 32.22
CA GLU A 510 -6.44 -1.69 33.65
C GLU A 510 -5.78 -2.88 34.35
N THR A 511 -5.66 -4.01 33.64
CA THR A 511 -4.99 -5.23 34.10
C THR A 511 -3.69 -5.43 33.33
N GLU A 512 -2.58 -5.68 34.02
CA GLU A 512 -1.30 -5.97 33.38
C GLU A 512 -1.40 -7.21 32.46
N GLY A 513 -0.59 -7.23 31.40
CA GLY A 513 -0.55 -8.37 30.46
C GLY A 513 -1.74 -8.43 29.50
N ASP A 514 -2.43 -7.31 29.23
CA ASP A 514 -3.55 -7.23 28.29
C ASP A 514 -3.13 -7.24 26.80
N TYR A 515 -2.17 -6.37 26.45
CA TYR A 515 -1.82 -6.07 25.07
C TYR A 515 -0.86 -7.09 24.48
N ASN A 516 -1.40 -8.26 24.09
CA ASN A 516 -0.62 -9.40 23.64
C ASN A 516 -0.77 -9.71 22.14
N VAL A 517 -1.65 -10.64 21.77
CA VAL A 517 -1.60 -11.34 20.47
C VAL A 517 -2.50 -10.73 19.38
N PRO A 518 -3.79 -10.41 19.62
CA PRO A 518 -4.67 -9.98 18.54
C PRO A 518 -4.28 -8.60 17.98
N THR A 519 -4.14 -8.47 16.66
CA THR A 519 -3.76 -7.18 16.04
C THR A 519 -4.87 -6.13 16.18
N PRO A 520 -4.58 -4.86 16.56
CA PRO A 520 -5.56 -3.78 16.51
C PRO A 520 -6.17 -3.62 15.12
N VAL A 521 -7.45 -3.26 15.05
CA VAL A 521 -8.20 -3.13 13.79
C VAL A 521 -8.70 -1.71 13.61
N ALA A 522 -8.33 -1.08 12.50
CA ALA A 522 -8.91 0.20 12.12
C ALA A 522 -10.33 0.01 11.58
N VAL A 523 -11.28 0.75 12.12
CA VAL A 523 -12.69 0.72 11.75
C VAL A 523 -13.16 2.14 11.48
N GLY A 524 -13.08 2.56 10.21
CA GLY A 524 -13.31 3.95 9.84
C GLY A 524 -12.32 4.88 10.55
N ASP A 525 -12.83 5.79 11.37
CA ASP A 525 -12.04 6.71 12.19
C ASP A 525 -11.81 6.23 13.64
N LYS A 526 -12.12 4.96 13.94
CA LYS A 526 -12.01 4.35 15.28
C LYS A 526 -11.04 3.17 15.28
N LEU A 527 -10.57 2.83 16.48
CA LEU A 527 -9.69 1.69 16.71
C LEU A 527 -10.42 0.63 17.52
N LEU A 528 -10.58 -0.55 16.94
CA LEU A 528 -11.06 -1.73 17.64
C LEU A 528 -9.87 -2.51 18.19
N VAL A 529 -9.94 -2.86 19.46
CA VAL A 529 -9.00 -3.74 20.17
C VAL A 529 -9.81 -4.85 20.81
N ALA A 530 -9.35 -6.10 20.74
CA ALA A 530 -9.96 -7.19 21.49
C ALA A 530 -8.85 -8.08 22.03
N THR A 531 -8.91 -8.40 23.31
CA THR A 531 -7.86 -9.14 24.03
C THR A 531 -8.51 -10.07 25.05
N GLU A 532 -7.79 -11.13 25.43
CA GLU A 532 -8.26 -12.16 26.36
C GLU A 532 -8.78 -11.57 27.69
N ASN A 533 -8.04 -10.63 28.27
CA ASN A 533 -8.30 -10.17 29.63
C ASN A 533 -9.34 -9.05 29.71
N ASN A 534 -9.57 -8.29 28.64
CA ASN A 534 -10.37 -7.05 28.69
C ASN A 534 -11.41 -6.94 27.56
N GLY A 535 -11.60 -8.01 26.78
CA GLY A 535 -12.59 -8.06 25.72
C GLY A 535 -12.41 -7.01 24.63
N ALA A 536 -13.44 -6.88 23.80
CA ALA A 536 -13.49 -5.95 22.70
C ALA A 536 -13.79 -4.53 23.19
N ARG A 537 -13.01 -3.55 22.73
CA ARG A 537 -13.08 -2.13 23.09
C ARG A 537 -12.91 -1.30 21.82
N LEU A 538 -13.78 -0.31 21.64
CA LEU A 538 -13.76 0.62 20.52
C LEU A 538 -13.32 2.00 21.01
N TYR A 539 -12.23 2.51 20.47
CA TYR A 539 -11.66 3.81 20.85
C TYR A 539 -11.88 4.85 19.76
N ALA A 540 -12.26 6.05 20.19
CA ALA A 540 -12.37 7.22 19.33
C ALA A 540 -11.14 8.13 19.50
N PHE A 541 -10.96 9.07 18.58
CA PHE A 541 -9.81 9.97 18.56
C PHE A 541 -10.23 11.44 18.59
N GLY A 542 -9.35 12.30 19.09
CA GLY A 542 -9.44 13.75 18.95
C GLY A 542 -9.02 14.23 17.55
N PRO A 543 -9.28 15.51 17.20
CA PRO A 543 -8.87 16.09 15.91
C PRO A 543 -7.34 16.23 15.74
N ASP A 544 -6.58 15.99 16.80
CA ASP A 544 -5.12 15.92 16.83
C ASP A 544 -4.60 14.48 16.65
N GLY A 545 -5.49 13.53 16.38
CA GLY A 545 -5.18 12.12 16.23
C GLY A 545 -4.79 11.40 17.52
N ARG A 546 -4.99 12.01 18.69
CA ARG A 546 -4.80 11.34 19.97
C ARG A 546 -6.01 10.50 20.34
N VAL A 547 -5.74 9.29 20.85
CA VAL A 547 -6.80 8.40 21.32
C VAL A 547 -7.49 8.99 22.55
N ARG A 548 -8.80 8.81 22.66
CA ARG A 548 -9.54 9.10 23.89
C ARG A 548 -9.34 7.93 24.86
N PRO A 549 -8.90 8.16 26.11
CA PRO A 549 -8.57 7.07 27.02
C PRO A 549 -9.73 6.14 27.36
N GLN A 550 -10.95 6.66 27.48
CA GLN A 550 -12.14 5.82 27.67
C GLN A 550 -12.64 5.29 26.32
N PRO A 551 -12.90 3.97 26.22
CA PRO A 551 -13.53 3.41 25.03
C PRO A 551 -14.96 3.96 24.89
N VAL A 552 -15.39 4.19 23.64
CA VAL A 552 -16.77 4.62 23.33
C VAL A 552 -17.77 3.46 23.32
N ALA A 553 -17.26 2.22 23.27
CA ALA A 553 -18.03 0.98 23.40
C ALA A 553 -17.10 -0.14 23.88
N ALA A 554 -17.63 -1.11 24.62
CA ALA A 554 -16.90 -2.28 25.08
C ALA A 554 -17.81 -3.52 25.15
N ASN A 555 -17.22 -4.71 25.08
CA ASN A 555 -17.92 -5.99 25.09
C ASN A 555 -17.02 -7.11 25.64
N ALA A 556 -17.53 -7.85 26.63
CA ALA A 556 -16.80 -8.94 27.27
C ALA A 556 -16.99 -10.32 26.57
N ASP A 557 -18.02 -10.47 25.73
CA ASP A 557 -18.30 -11.74 25.04
C ASP A 557 -17.24 -12.06 23.98
N LEU A 558 -16.60 -11.04 23.41
CA LEU A 558 -15.50 -11.17 22.47
C LEU A 558 -14.16 -10.87 23.17
N SER A 559 -13.60 -11.90 23.81
CA SER A 559 -12.33 -11.85 24.54
C SER A 559 -11.32 -12.86 23.98
N PRO A 560 -10.85 -12.67 22.73
CA PRO A 560 -10.01 -13.65 22.06
C PRO A 560 -8.59 -13.68 22.64
N ASP A 561 -8.05 -14.89 22.80
CA ASP A 561 -6.63 -15.10 23.11
C ASP A 561 -5.76 -14.81 21.88
N THR A 562 -5.93 -15.57 20.80
CA THR A 562 -5.05 -15.45 19.60
C THR A 562 -5.77 -14.93 18.35
N THR A 563 -7.10 -15.05 18.29
CA THR A 563 -7.88 -14.65 17.10
C THR A 563 -7.96 -13.13 16.98
N THR A 564 -7.53 -12.58 15.85
CA THR A 564 -7.79 -11.17 15.56
C THR A 564 -9.19 -10.99 14.92
N PRO A 565 -10.12 -10.23 15.54
CA PRO A 565 -11.42 -9.98 14.96
C PRO A 565 -11.35 -9.24 13.62
N ILE A 566 -12.41 -9.34 12.82
CA ILE A 566 -12.60 -8.53 11.61
C ILE A 566 -13.78 -7.60 11.77
N ALA A 567 -13.70 -6.42 11.13
CA ALA A 567 -14.86 -5.56 10.92
C ALA A 567 -15.29 -5.66 9.45
N ALA A 568 -16.51 -6.09 9.20
CA ALA A 568 -17.06 -6.27 7.85
C ALA A 568 -18.55 -5.90 7.85
N ASP A 569 -19.00 -5.14 6.84
CA ASP A 569 -20.42 -4.84 6.61
C ASP A 569 -21.17 -4.26 7.84
N GLY A 570 -20.49 -3.41 8.62
CA GLY A 570 -21.07 -2.80 9.83
C GLY A 570 -21.16 -3.75 11.04
N LEU A 571 -20.45 -4.88 10.99
CA LEU A 571 -20.40 -5.91 12.02
C LEU A 571 -18.96 -6.19 12.42
N VAL A 572 -18.77 -6.73 13.63
CA VAL A 572 -17.51 -7.32 14.09
C VAL A 572 -17.70 -8.81 14.26
N PHE A 573 -16.78 -9.60 13.72
CA PHE A 573 -16.75 -11.05 13.89
C PHE A 573 -15.43 -11.47 14.54
N GLY A 574 -15.49 -12.37 15.51
CA GLY A 574 -14.30 -12.97 16.10
C GLY A 574 -14.61 -14.24 16.88
N CYS A 575 -13.58 -15.07 17.10
CA CYS A 575 -13.71 -16.31 17.86
C CYS A 575 -13.18 -16.13 19.29
N SER A 576 -13.97 -16.54 20.27
CA SER A 576 -13.67 -16.52 21.71
C SER A 576 -14.39 -17.69 22.39
N GLY A 577 -13.95 -18.92 22.12
CA GLY A 577 -14.64 -20.17 22.47
C GLY A 577 -15.97 -20.42 21.72
N ALA A 578 -16.39 -19.45 20.90
CA ALA A 578 -17.55 -19.43 20.03
C ALA A 578 -17.34 -18.35 18.96
N LEU A 579 -18.11 -18.39 17.87
CA LEU A 579 -18.15 -17.28 16.93
C LEU A 579 -19.10 -16.19 17.46
N VAL A 580 -18.56 -15.00 17.69
CA VAL A 580 -19.30 -13.85 18.20
C VAL A 580 -19.50 -12.82 17.10
N CYS A 581 -20.71 -12.29 16.99
CA CYS A 581 -21.04 -11.17 16.11
C CYS A 581 -21.52 -9.97 16.92
N LEU A 582 -20.84 -8.84 16.75
CA LEU A 582 -21.18 -7.58 17.40
C LEU A 582 -21.63 -6.55 16.37
N ASP A 583 -22.48 -5.63 16.81
CA ASP A 583 -22.67 -4.37 16.09
C ASP A 583 -21.39 -3.53 16.17
N VAL A 584 -20.87 -3.06 15.04
CA VAL A 584 -19.57 -2.37 15.02
C VAL A 584 -19.57 -1.02 15.77
N ALA A 585 -20.71 -0.33 15.82
CA ALA A 585 -20.80 1.01 16.39
C ALA A 585 -20.91 0.98 17.92
N SER A 586 -21.70 0.03 18.44
CA SER A 586 -22.00 -0.10 19.88
C SER A 586 -21.26 -1.25 20.57
N LEU A 587 -20.60 -2.14 19.80
CA LEU A 587 -20.08 -3.43 20.25
C LEU A 587 -21.12 -4.30 20.98
N LYS A 588 -22.42 -4.05 20.81
CA LYS A 588 -23.46 -4.90 21.39
C LYS A 588 -23.43 -6.27 20.72
N THR A 589 -23.44 -7.34 21.51
CA THR A 589 -23.60 -8.71 21.00
C THR A 589 -24.94 -8.84 20.30
N LEU A 590 -24.90 -9.17 19.02
CA LEU A 590 -26.09 -9.43 18.21
C LEU A 590 -26.46 -10.90 18.26
N TRP A 591 -25.45 -11.77 18.16
CA TRP A 591 -25.60 -13.20 18.37
C TRP A 591 -24.23 -13.82 18.71
N ARG A 592 -24.31 -14.99 19.36
CA ARG A 592 -23.20 -15.88 19.64
C ARG A 592 -23.55 -17.26 19.11
N ALA A 593 -22.62 -17.90 18.41
CA ALA A 593 -22.81 -19.23 17.85
C ALA A 593 -21.79 -20.18 18.47
N ASP A 594 -22.29 -21.08 19.32
CA ASP A 594 -21.50 -22.14 19.90
C ASP A 594 -21.52 -23.35 18.94
N ASP A 595 -20.34 -23.76 18.48
CA ASP A 595 -20.11 -25.03 17.79
C ASP A 595 -18.71 -25.47 18.21
N GLN A 596 -18.63 -26.25 19.30
CA GLN A 596 -17.35 -26.69 19.87
C GLN A 596 -16.53 -27.57 18.89
N ALA A 597 -17.16 -28.11 17.84
CA ALA A 597 -16.47 -28.86 16.81
C ALA A 597 -15.80 -27.95 15.76
N ALA A 598 -16.30 -26.72 15.58
CA ALA A 598 -15.77 -25.74 14.63
C ALA A 598 -15.04 -24.58 15.31
N TYR A 599 -15.70 -23.90 16.25
CA TYR A 599 -15.24 -22.70 16.93
C TYR A 599 -14.53 -23.09 18.22
N GLY A 600 -13.21 -22.95 18.20
CA GLY A 600 -12.37 -22.95 19.41
C GLY A 600 -11.77 -21.57 19.66
N ASP A 601 -10.61 -21.55 20.30
CA ASP A 601 -9.94 -20.30 20.69
C ASP A 601 -9.19 -19.62 19.52
N HIS A 602 -8.99 -20.36 18.42
CA HIS A 602 -8.32 -19.85 17.22
C HIS A 602 -9.12 -20.08 15.93
N ALA A 603 -9.28 -19.01 15.16
CA ALA A 603 -9.66 -19.05 13.76
C ALA A 603 -9.02 -17.89 13.00
N SER A 604 -8.79 -18.10 11.71
CA SER A 604 -8.44 -17.03 10.77
C SER A 604 -9.69 -16.59 10.02
N LEU A 605 -10.00 -15.30 10.03
CA LEU A 605 -11.20 -14.72 9.44
C LEU A 605 -10.86 -13.82 8.25
N PHE A 606 -11.70 -13.86 7.23
CA PHE A 606 -11.66 -12.99 6.06
C PHE A 606 -13.03 -12.34 5.87
N GLY A 607 -13.06 -11.02 5.68
CA GLY A 607 -14.28 -10.28 5.34
C GLY A 607 -14.33 -9.89 3.87
N GLY A 608 -15.51 -9.77 3.29
CA GLY A 608 -15.68 -9.22 1.94
C GLY A 608 -17.07 -9.47 1.35
N SER A 609 -17.60 -8.46 0.67
CA SER A 609 -18.83 -8.56 -0.15
C SER A 609 -20.06 -9.13 0.59
N GLY A 610 -20.31 -8.72 1.84
CA GLY A 610 -21.45 -9.23 2.61
C GLY A 610 -21.25 -10.65 3.15
N ARG A 611 -20.00 -11.14 3.18
CA ARG A 611 -19.66 -12.48 3.66
C ARG A 611 -18.47 -12.47 4.60
N VAL A 612 -18.39 -13.56 5.34
CA VAL A 612 -17.24 -13.90 6.18
C VAL A 612 -16.80 -15.33 5.84
N LEU A 613 -15.53 -15.49 5.51
CA LEU A 613 -14.90 -16.80 5.36
C LEU A 613 -14.02 -17.03 6.58
N LEU A 614 -14.09 -18.21 7.20
CA LEU A 614 -13.23 -18.53 8.33
C LEU A 614 -12.61 -19.92 8.21
N VAL A 615 -11.34 -19.99 8.55
CA VAL A 615 -10.57 -21.23 8.69
C VAL A 615 -10.36 -21.49 10.18
N THR A 616 -10.87 -22.60 10.67
CA THR A 616 -10.79 -22.97 12.09
C THR A 616 -9.49 -23.71 12.40
N ALA A 617 -9.08 -23.70 13.67
CA ALA A 617 -7.91 -24.44 14.12
C ALA A 617 -7.99 -25.95 13.86
N ARG A 618 -9.19 -26.51 13.68
CA ARG A 618 -9.43 -27.93 13.38
C ARG A 618 -9.51 -28.23 11.88
N GLY A 619 -9.10 -27.28 11.03
CA GLY A 619 -9.03 -27.48 9.58
C GLY A 619 -10.39 -27.47 8.89
N GLU A 620 -11.36 -26.69 9.39
CA GLU A 620 -12.63 -26.45 8.68
C GLU A 620 -12.65 -25.08 8.03
N LEU A 621 -13.23 -25.01 6.83
CA LEU A 621 -13.57 -23.78 6.14
C LEU A 621 -15.07 -23.56 6.24
N LEU A 622 -15.49 -22.43 6.78
CA LEU A 622 -16.89 -22.03 6.76
C LEU A 622 -17.04 -20.71 5.99
N LEU A 623 -18.07 -20.66 5.16
CA LEU A 623 -18.51 -19.45 4.46
C LEU A 623 -19.85 -19.02 5.05
N LEU A 624 -19.93 -17.80 5.54
CA LEU A 624 -21.09 -17.23 6.19
C LEU A 624 -21.59 -16.01 5.43
N ARG A 625 -22.89 -15.73 5.53
CA ARG A 625 -23.39 -14.39 5.24
C ARG A 625 -23.11 -13.47 6.43
N ALA A 626 -22.70 -12.24 6.15
CA ALA A 626 -22.62 -11.19 7.16
C ALA A 626 -24.04 -10.76 7.55
N ASN A 627 -24.65 -11.51 8.48
CA ASN A 627 -26.04 -11.33 8.89
C ASN A 627 -26.12 -10.80 10.32
N ARG A 628 -26.84 -9.69 10.51
CA ARG A 628 -27.01 -9.03 11.81
C ARG A 628 -27.92 -9.79 12.78
N GLN A 629 -28.82 -10.63 12.28
CA GLN A 629 -29.91 -11.23 13.06
C GLN A 629 -29.59 -12.64 13.57
N ARG A 630 -28.77 -13.39 12.83
CA ARG A 630 -28.45 -14.79 13.15
C ARG A 630 -27.14 -15.23 12.53
N HIS A 631 -26.60 -16.32 13.07
CA HIS A 631 -25.54 -17.09 12.44
C HIS A 631 -26.07 -17.80 11.18
N GLU A 632 -25.58 -17.42 9.99
CA GLU A 632 -26.04 -17.96 8.70
C GLU A 632 -24.87 -18.56 7.90
N VAL A 633 -24.66 -19.87 8.09
CA VAL A 633 -23.68 -20.65 7.34
C VAL A 633 -24.20 -20.93 5.93
N VAL A 634 -23.45 -20.48 4.92
CA VAL A 634 -23.71 -20.75 3.50
C VAL A 634 -23.11 -22.08 3.09
N ALA A 635 -21.89 -22.37 3.54
CA ALA A 635 -21.19 -23.62 3.25
C ALA A 635 -20.17 -23.94 4.34
N ARG A 636 -19.90 -25.23 4.52
CA ARG A 636 -18.88 -25.78 5.41
C ARG A 636 -18.13 -26.86 4.65
N LEU A 637 -16.80 -26.83 4.71
CA LEU A 637 -15.92 -27.75 4.01
C LEU A 637 -14.78 -28.17 4.94
N ARG A 638 -14.54 -29.48 5.03
CA ARG A 638 -13.37 -30.02 5.72
C ARG A 638 -12.13 -29.80 4.85
N LEU A 639 -11.18 -28.99 5.33
CA LEU A 639 -9.93 -28.73 4.64
C LEU A 639 -8.84 -29.74 4.99
N CYS A 640 -8.85 -30.33 6.19
CA CYS A 640 -7.90 -31.35 6.63
C CYS A 640 -8.51 -32.19 7.77
N ASP A 641 -8.17 -33.47 7.85
CA ASP A 641 -8.78 -34.39 8.83
C ASP A 641 -8.09 -34.35 10.20
N ASP A 642 -6.75 -34.22 10.21
CA ASP A 642 -5.89 -34.22 11.40
C ASP A 642 -4.98 -32.96 11.48
N ALA A 643 -5.56 -31.77 11.23
CA ALA A 643 -4.77 -30.53 11.21
C ALA A 643 -5.01 -29.65 12.43
N GLU A 644 -3.89 -29.20 13.01
CA GLU A 644 -3.82 -28.00 13.83
C GLU A 644 -3.44 -26.79 12.95
N VAL A 645 -4.42 -25.93 12.68
CA VAL A 645 -4.24 -24.72 11.87
C VAL A 645 -4.06 -23.50 12.77
N TRP A 646 -2.81 -23.10 12.96
CA TRP A 646 -2.44 -21.91 13.73
C TRP A 646 -1.94 -20.75 12.87
N SER A 647 -1.65 -21.03 11.60
CA SER A 647 -1.17 -20.05 10.64
C SER A 647 -2.32 -19.33 9.94
N HIS A 648 -2.22 -18.00 9.84
CA HIS A 648 -3.14 -17.25 8.99
C HIS A 648 -2.96 -17.64 7.51
N PRO A 649 -4.00 -18.10 6.80
CA PRO A 649 -3.90 -18.46 5.38
C PRO A 649 -3.73 -17.22 4.50
N ALA A 650 -3.25 -17.44 3.28
CA ALA A 650 -3.26 -16.44 2.22
C ALA A 650 -4.37 -16.74 1.21
N LEU A 651 -5.17 -15.73 0.86
CA LEU A 651 -6.24 -15.83 -0.15
C LEU A 651 -5.87 -14.98 -1.36
N VAL A 652 -5.62 -15.61 -2.51
CA VAL A 652 -5.28 -14.95 -3.77
C VAL A 652 -6.23 -15.41 -4.86
N GLY A 653 -7.16 -14.54 -5.27
CA GLY A 653 -8.24 -14.94 -6.16
C GLY A 653 -9.08 -16.05 -5.51
N ASP A 654 -9.16 -17.20 -6.16
CA ASP A 654 -9.82 -18.42 -5.68
C ASP A 654 -8.86 -19.44 -5.06
N HIS A 655 -7.57 -19.09 -4.88
CA HIS A 655 -6.56 -19.95 -4.27
C HIS A 655 -6.40 -19.61 -2.79
N LEU A 656 -6.66 -20.59 -1.92
CA LEU A 656 -6.39 -20.53 -0.50
C LEU A 656 -5.11 -21.31 -0.20
N TYR A 657 -4.04 -20.59 0.16
CA TYR A 657 -2.79 -21.18 0.61
C TYR A 657 -2.85 -21.38 2.12
N LEU A 658 -2.91 -22.64 2.52
CA LEU A 658 -3.09 -23.06 3.90
C LEU A 658 -1.88 -23.85 4.36
N ARG A 659 -1.16 -23.32 5.36
CA ARG A 659 -0.23 -24.14 6.13
C ARG A 659 -1.01 -24.95 7.17
N VAL A 660 -0.69 -26.22 7.25
CA VAL A 660 -1.09 -27.14 8.32
C VAL A 660 0.18 -27.70 8.99
N HIS A 661 0.02 -28.62 9.94
CA HIS A 661 1.12 -29.13 10.77
C HIS A 661 2.39 -29.46 9.99
N ASN A 662 2.32 -30.29 8.94
CA ASN A 662 3.49 -30.77 8.17
C ASN A 662 3.36 -30.52 6.66
N ALA A 663 2.48 -29.61 6.22
CA ALA A 663 2.27 -29.36 4.80
C ALA A 663 1.80 -27.93 4.52
N LEU A 664 2.07 -27.49 3.29
CA LEU A 664 1.46 -26.33 2.66
C LEU A 664 0.54 -26.84 1.56
N HIS A 665 -0.74 -26.48 1.63
CA HIS A 665 -1.73 -26.81 0.62
C HIS A 665 -2.12 -25.55 -0.16
N CYS A 666 -2.24 -25.68 -1.48
CA CYS A 666 -3.01 -24.76 -2.28
C CYS A 666 -4.38 -25.38 -2.56
N ILE A 667 -5.44 -24.75 -2.04
CA ILE A 667 -6.81 -25.24 -2.12
C ILE A 667 -7.61 -24.31 -3.03
N LEU A 668 -8.28 -24.87 -4.03
CA LEU A 668 -9.16 -24.13 -4.93
C LEU A 668 -10.54 -23.97 -4.29
N LEU A 669 -10.98 -22.71 -4.17
CA LEU A 669 -12.31 -22.35 -3.67
C LEU A 669 -13.34 -22.20 -4.81
N GLY A 670 -12.89 -22.32 -6.06
CA GLY A 670 -13.71 -22.14 -7.26
C GLY A 670 -13.98 -20.66 -7.60
N PRO A 671 -14.35 -20.38 -8.85
CA PRO A 671 -14.57 -19.02 -9.31
C PRO A 671 -15.75 -18.35 -8.59
N ASP A 672 -15.65 -17.02 -8.43
CA ASP A 672 -16.75 -16.19 -7.93
C ASP A 672 -17.84 -16.02 -9.01
N GLU A 673 -18.58 -17.09 -9.27
CA GLU A 673 -19.76 -17.06 -10.12
C GLU A 673 -20.89 -16.35 -9.38
N ARG A 674 -21.09 -15.06 -9.66
CA ARG A 674 -22.33 -14.39 -9.26
C ARG A 674 -23.50 -15.15 -9.90
N PRO A 675 -24.52 -15.57 -9.14
CA PRO A 675 -25.73 -16.09 -9.75
C PRO A 675 -26.28 -15.04 -10.72
N ARG A 676 -26.58 -15.48 -11.96
CA ARG A 676 -27.17 -14.64 -13.01
C ARG A 676 -28.53 -14.11 -12.59
#